data_AF-A0A3E5G4Z0-F1
#
_entry.id   AF-A0A3E5G4Z0-F1
#
_cell.length_a   1.000
_cell.length_b   1.000
_cell.length_c   1.000
_cell.angle_alpha   90.00
_cell.angle_beta   90.00
_cell.angle_gamma   90.00
#
_symmetry.space_group_name_H-M   'P 1'
#
loop_
_entity.id
_entity.type
_entity.pdbx_description
1 polymer ?
#
loop_
_entity_poly.entity_id
_entity_poly.type
_entity_poly.pdbx_seq_one_letter_code
_entity_poly.pdbx_strand_id
1 'polypeptide(L)'
;MNKKYLSVVLFGALLAASAGTFTSCKDYDDDIKGLQEQIDGNQSSVTALEKQLATLDAAAKAAQTAADAAKEAADAAKAEAEAAKAAGDQAAADAAQAKADAAAAQEAAANAKAEAIEEAKKQVEALKVLLQESIDGKVDREVFEAAQTAIAGKIEGIEERLNNLDPDQVAEDMRDAKQAIATLMAAYENLKIQSATLEEYKEACLDYTANAEAIKKAVEDIATAQTEIEKLWNEINGEGGLKELINGNAEAITNLKNQTATDMANLEERINNQLTDIKNDIKDNIKPAIAEIQKQIREEIKPDLDQLHILVVARLSSITFAPDYIVDGVEAIKFSSLKYGAMDKSENAEIPTTYKFSTAALATASYHFNPASFKLANADYSYIDRTVTVINTRAAASKWVEISGEPVANAEKGTVDFKLLRLNAHSTQPEKSDVNMIALQATLKGEAVDKDETGAVVTSPYVSIYDDILDASDVRIADDATLTEWGADAHYATTFDACKLEEPRYKMYYNEVFNLKDLVATCFGDNEETNIHRKFPIEDYSLSYRFAVASSKYEIETGATTTDQQKWIKCNDAEAGLYQAEDFSKEAIGRTPILKVELVDADGNVVRRGFVKVEIGVTKSDDMTLPMTLGTLTYECSTTAATYEMNEEYIRENLYRKIANSLGEVGMSHEEFWNLYDASTATTAVTKNGSAYGMSAPSIVDGPTSAGVATKKIVWSFKHGELGKIGSTSTFVASITVKNKLASSEYPAAVTFQFTIDVKLPTFEEKLVKNDTYWTLAGTSADDFDVNVTVPTDNDEDPENCQFNQDLEAAYTEHTVTGLPKCVEDYYEIIETRSNGKATTTVLSGVKINGTVISLDKNDDAVKKALNSEGGLQAVVKHVYKLESGDELSQHSFVVNFIRPVNLNMPGEISLQDAKTGGDIANFQHNKLLTDWRGEAITAPYQESVTGSVSYWDFKYTPKYEYVDGHYVQTQEAKLNVITKKVSFTAVKPVTMYTATATYSYLKYKKVGFMKYEWVEEDRATFTAEAETQADADKAIEAQLRAKGWEIHPFAKVDQIGKTEYTNRVILEGQLVEYTYVAGIEYTPAKYEWIDGTWEEVKHEHSDYPNFNGSVDGETAGCGCYVWTTYTETTDQWVAGQYWYFYGPFGEVKLDVTKATTNLANGKLPNGATLVQEGNTVKYVNVNSPVGSEYKIFIPATVNYGWGTATSQLTILVKPVK
;
A
#
# COMPACT_ATOMS: atom_id res chain seq x y z
N MET A 1 -37.13 16.31 2.05
CA MET A 1 -38.39 15.59 1.73
C MET A 1 -39.55 16.23 2.50
N ASN A 2 -40.78 16.22 1.97
CA ASN A 2 -42.10 16.10 2.65
C ASN A 2 -42.28 16.70 4.08
N LYS A 3 -43.22 17.60 4.42
CA LYS A 3 -44.47 18.15 3.81
C LYS A 3 -44.64 19.63 4.27
N LYS A 4 -45.19 20.60 3.51
CA LYS A 4 -46.63 20.98 3.34
C LYS A 4 -47.42 21.07 4.68
N TYR A 5 -48.20 22.13 4.98
CA TYR A 5 -49.22 22.81 4.15
C TYR A 5 -49.47 24.32 4.47
N LEU A 6 -49.90 25.09 3.44
CA LEU A 6 -50.90 26.19 3.34
C LEU A 6 -51.19 27.14 4.54
N SER A 7 -51.53 28.43 4.38
CA SER A 7 -51.76 29.32 3.20
C SER A 7 -51.47 30.80 3.61
N VAL A 8 -51.95 31.95 3.09
CA VAL A 8 -53.08 32.37 2.21
C VAL A 8 -52.59 33.45 1.19
N VAL A 9 -53.44 33.85 0.24
CA VAL A 9 -53.30 34.80 -0.89
C VAL A 9 -53.88 36.20 -0.59
N LEU A 10 -53.26 37.29 -1.10
CA LEU A 10 -53.94 38.31 -1.96
C LEU A 10 -52.97 39.25 -2.71
N PHE A 11 -53.40 39.78 -3.86
CA PHE A 11 -52.72 40.68 -4.81
C PHE A 11 -53.63 41.90 -5.09
N GLY A 12 -53.11 43.07 -5.50
CA GLY A 12 -53.97 44.10 -6.10
C GLY A 12 -53.39 45.51 -6.32
N ALA A 13 -53.35 45.94 -7.59
CA ALA A 13 -53.15 47.31 -8.10
C ALA A 13 -51.76 47.97 -7.83
N LEU A 14 -51.22 48.88 -8.67
CA LEU A 14 -51.67 49.49 -9.94
C LEU A 14 -50.42 49.96 -10.75
N LEU A 15 -50.49 50.13 -12.09
CA LEU A 15 -49.87 51.25 -12.85
C LEU A 15 -50.03 51.12 -14.39
N ALA A 16 -50.31 52.24 -15.09
CA ALA A 16 -50.09 52.41 -16.55
C ALA A 16 -50.15 53.89 -17.03
N ALA A 17 -49.24 54.25 -17.96
CA ALA A 17 -49.35 55.23 -19.06
C ALA A 17 -49.50 56.78 -18.86
N SER A 18 -48.36 57.47 -19.09
CA SER A 18 -48.11 58.56 -20.09
C SER A 18 -48.64 60.03 -20.01
N ALA A 19 -47.67 60.95 -20.20
CA ALA A 19 -47.68 62.19 -21.02
C ALA A 19 -48.35 63.51 -20.52
N GLY A 20 -47.53 64.54 -20.27
CA GLY A 20 -47.94 65.85 -19.72
C GLY A 20 -47.88 67.08 -20.64
N THR A 21 -47.90 68.27 -20.03
CA THR A 21 -47.44 69.60 -20.55
C THR A 21 -47.48 70.66 -19.42
N PHE A 22 -46.86 71.84 -19.60
CA PHE A 22 -46.49 72.81 -18.54
C PHE A 22 -47.26 74.14 -18.57
N THR A 23 -47.42 74.82 -17.42
CA THR A 23 -46.93 76.21 -17.17
C THR A 23 -47.19 76.77 -15.75
N SER A 24 -46.17 77.42 -15.16
CA SER A 24 -46.22 78.61 -14.27
C SER A 24 -47.01 78.60 -12.92
N CYS A 25 -46.50 79.07 -11.77
CA CYS A 25 -45.14 79.37 -11.29
C CYS A 25 -45.14 79.68 -9.76
N LYS A 26 -44.06 79.31 -9.06
CA LYS A 26 -43.41 80.06 -7.97
C LYS A 26 -43.92 80.04 -6.52
N ASP A 27 -45.21 80.11 -6.19
CA ASP A 27 -45.62 79.98 -4.77
C ASP A 27 -45.64 78.51 -4.31
N TYR A 28 -46.12 77.61 -5.18
CA TYR A 28 -46.03 76.17 -4.94
C TYR A 28 -44.58 75.68 -4.82
N ASP A 29 -43.59 76.38 -5.38
CA ASP A 29 -42.18 75.99 -5.26
C ASP A 29 -41.67 76.13 -3.81
N ASP A 30 -42.14 77.13 -3.04
CA ASP A 30 -41.74 77.30 -1.64
C ASP A 30 -42.54 76.39 -0.69
N ASP A 31 -43.82 76.09 -0.97
CA ASP A 31 -44.58 75.03 -0.27
C ASP A 31 -44.00 73.64 -0.56
N ILE A 32 -43.66 73.34 -1.82
CA ILE A 32 -42.95 72.11 -2.21
C ILE A 32 -41.58 72.08 -1.54
N LYS A 33 -40.85 73.20 -1.45
CA LYS A 33 -39.57 73.25 -0.74
C LYS A 33 -39.71 73.05 0.77
N GLY A 34 -40.76 73.58 1.41
CA GLY A 34 -41.06 73.31 2.82
C GLY A 34 -41.45 71.84 3.07
N LEU A 35 -42.23 71.25 2.15
CA LEU A 35 -42.54 69.82 2.16
C LEU A 35 -41.32 68.96 1.81
N GLN A 36 -40.42 69.41 0.94
CA GLN A 36 -39.17 68.74 0.59
C GLN A 36 -38.18 68.82 1.75
N GLU A 37 -38.07 69.94 2.46
CA GLU A 37 -37.28 70.06 3.69
C GLU A 37 -37.89 69.20 4.83
N GLN A 38 -39.21 69.00 4.86
CA GLN A 38 -39.84 68.00 5.74
C GLN A 38 -39.66 66.56 5.25
N ILE A 39 -39.61 66.29 3.95
CA ILE A 39 -39.35 64.95 3.38
C ILE A 39 -37.89 64.59 3.59
N ASP A 40 -36.95 65.50 3.33
CA ASP A 40 -35.52 65.34 3.56
C ASP A 40 -35.21 65.30 5.06
N GLY A 41 -35.96 66.02 5.90
CA GLY A 41 -35.92 65.93 7.37
C GLY A 41 -36.50 64.62 7.90
N ASN A 42 -37.60 64.14 7.33
CA ASN A 42 -38.16 62.82 7.63
C ASN A 42 -37.29 61.70 7.08
N GLN A 43 -36.63 61.87 5.94
CA GLN A 43 -35.69 60.91 5.37
C GLN A 43 -34.37 60.92 6.14
N SER A 44 -33.93 62.08 6.64
CA SER A 44 -32.85 62.17 7.64
C SER A 44 -33.24 61.47 8.95
N SER A 45 -34.51 61.56 9.35
CA SER A 45 -35.04 60.87 10.53
C SER A 45 -35.23 59.36 10.31
N VAL A 46 -35.63 58.94 9.10
CA VAL A 46 -35.71 57.54 8.68
C VAL A 46 -34.31 56.96 8.57
N THR A 47 -33.35 57.64 7.94
CA THR A 47 -31.94 57.22 7.93
C THR A 47 -31.30 57.26 9.32
N ALA A 48 -31.72 58.16 10.22
CA ALA A 48 -31.33 58.10 11.62
C ALA A 48 -31.97 56.90 12.35
N LEU A 49 -33.22 56.55 12.06
CA LEU A 49 -33.91 55.36 12.59
C LEU A 49 -33.39 54.06 11.99
N GLU A 50 -33.02 54.02 10.71
CA GLU A 50 -32.34 52.91 10.03
C GLU A 50 -30.94 52.74 10.60
N LYS A 51 -30.23 53.85 10.87
CA LYS A 51 -28.92 53.81 11.53
C LYS A 51 -29.04 53.41 13.00
N GLN A 52 -30.09 53.83 13.72
CA GLN A 52 -30.39 53.35 15.07
C GLN A 52 -30.85 51.90 15.07
N LEU A 53 -31.60 51.44 14.07
CA LEU A 53 -32.04 50.06 13.89
C LEU A 53 -30.86 49.17 13.51
N ALA A 54 -29.94 49.63 12.66
CA ALA A 54 -28.67 48.97 12.37
C ALA A 54 -27.73 49.00 13.59
N THR A 55 -27.78 50.04 14.43
CA THR A 55 -27.06 50.08 15.72
C THR A 55 -27.69 49.13 16.75
N LEU A 56 -29.02 48.97 16.74
CA LEU A 56 -29.76 48.02 17.59
C LEU A 56 -29.64 46.59 17.09
N ASP A 57 -29.57 46.36 15.78
CA ASP A 57 -29.29 45.06 15.16
C ASP A 57 -27.81 44.68 15.37
N ALA A 58 -26.87 45.62 15.25
CA ALA A 58 -25.48 45.42 15.63
C ALA A 58 -25.31 45.22 17.14
N ALA A 59 -26.07 45.92 17.99
CA ALA A 59 -26.05 45.73 19.44
C ALA A 59 -26.77 44.45 19.87
N ALA A 60 -27.85 44.04 19.20
CA ALA A 60 -28.53 42.77 19.41
C ALA A 60 -27.69 41.61 18.90
N LYS A 61 -26.97 41.75 17.78
CA LYS A 61 -25.97 40.78 17.31
C LYS A 61 -24.76 40.75 18.22
N ALA A 62 -24.27 41.88 18.72
CA ALA A 62 -23.20 41.91 19.72
C ALA A 62 -23.65 41.31 21.05
N ALA A 63 -24.91 41.50 21.46
CA ALA A 63 -25.49 40.87 22.65
C ALA A 63 -25.79 39.38 22.43
N GLN A 64 -26.16 38.97 21.21
CA GLN A 64 -26.32 37.57 20.80
C GLN A 64 -24.96 36.89 20.77
N THR A 65 -23.94 37.46 20.09
CA THR A 65 -22.55 37.00 20.15
C THR A 65 -21.99 37.02 21.57
N ALA A 66 -22.35 37.99 22.42
CA ALA A 66 -21.94 37.99 23.82
C ALA A 66 -22.71 36.97 24.68
N ALA A 67 -23.95 36.64 24.34
CA ALA A 67 -24.74 35.59 25.00
C ALA A 67 -24.32 34.20 24.54
N ASP A 68 -23.96 34.04 23.26
CA ASP A 68 -23.42 32.84 22.66
C ASP A 68 -21.97 32.62 23.09
N ALA A 69 -21.15 33.67 23.22
CA ALA A 69 -19.83 33.59 23.83
C ALA A 69 -19.88 33.44 25.35
N ALA A 70 -20.91 33.98 26.04
CA ALA A 70 -21.17 33.66 27.45
C ALA A 70 -21.72 32.25 27.61
N LYS A 71 -22.36 31.68 26.59
CA LYS A 71 -22.80 30.30 26.55
C LYS A 71 -21.65 29.36 26.21
N GLU A 72 -20.79 29.67 25.25
CA GLU A 72 -19.53 28.96 25.03
C GLU A 72 -18.64 29.07 26.26
N ALA A 73 -18.58 30.22 26.94
CA ALA A 73 -17.88 30.35 28.21
C ALA A 73 -18.59 29.64 29.37
N ALA A 74 -19.91 29.44 29.34
CA ALA A 74 -20.64 28.66 30.34
C ALA A 74 -20.59 27.14 30.07
N ASP A 75 -20.56 26.72 28.81
CA ASP A 75 -20.37 25.34 28.37
C ASP A 75 -18.88 24.95 28.48
N ALA A 76 -17.95 25.90 28.29
CA ALA A 76 -16.53 25.75 28.63
C ALA A 76 -16.30 25.81 30.13
N ALA A 77 -16.91 26.70 30.91
CA ALA A 77 -16.85 26.66 32.37
C ALA A 77 -17.58 25.44 32.94
N LYS A 78 -18.56 24.87 32.23
CA LYS A 78 -19.17 23.57 32.54
C LYS A 78 -18.24 22.42 32.16
N ALA A 79 -17.52 22.49 31.04
CA ALA A 79 -16.49 21.51 30.70
C ALA A 79 -15.28 21.60 31.65
N GLU A 80 -14.91 22.79 32.11
CA GLU A 80 -13.90 23.02 33.15
C GLU A 80 -14.43 22.65 34.53
N ALA A 81 -15.73 22.77 34.83
CA ALA A 81 -16.32 22.27 36.07
C ALA A 81 -16.54 20.75 36.05
N GLU A 82 -16.82 20.16 34.89
CA GLU A 82 -16.85 18.71 34.68
C GLU A 82 -15.42 18.14 34.61
N ALA A 83 -14.43 18.92 34.16
CA ALA A 83 -13.01 18.58 34.21
C ALA A 83 -12.36 18.90 35.57
N ALA A 84 -12.87 19.84 36.36
CA ALA A 84 -12.47 20.10 37.75
C ALA A 84 -13.24 19.20 38.73
N LYS A 85 -14.41 18.71 38.35
CA LYS A 85 -15.03 17.55 38.99
C LYS A 85 -14.31 16.28 38.58
N ALA A 86 -13.94 16.07 37.31
CA ALA A 86 -13.13 14.92 36.92
C ALA A 86 -11.72 14.98 37.52
N ALA A 87 -11.09 16.15 37.61
CA ALA A 87 -9.83 16.38 38.32
C ALA A 87 -10.01 16.46 39.84
N GLY A 88 -11.25 16.54 40.35
CA GLY A 88 -11.59 16.52 41.77
C GLY A 88 -11.94 15.10 42.25
N ASP A 89 -12.60 14.32 41.41
CA ASP A 89 -12.81 12.87 41.51
C ASP A 89 -11.48 12.15 41.25
N GLN A 90 -10.66 12.64 40.29
CA GLN A 90 -9.28 12.21 40.09
C GLN A 90 -8.37 12.75 41.18
N ALA A 91 -8.55 13.95 41.76
CA ALA A 91 -7.81 14.33 42.97
C ALA A 91 -8.29 13.58 44.22
N ALA A 92 -9.50 13.04 44.23
CA ALA A 92 -9.98 12.13 45.28
C ALA A 92 -9.48 10.69 45.03
N ALA A 93 -9.36 10.26 43.77
CA ALA A 93 -8.73 9.02 43.37
C ALA A 93 -7.21 9.08 43.50
N ASP A 94 -6.59 10.25 43.31
CA ASP A 94 -5.16 10.56 43.50
C ASP A 94 -4.88 10.96 44.96
N ALA A 95 -5.87 11.30 45.77
CA ALA A 95 -5.73 11.35 47.23
C ALA A 95 -6.04 9.99 47.87
N ALA A 96 -6.81 9.12 47.22
CA ALA A 96 -6.93 7.71 47.58
C ALA A 96 -5.69 6.93 47.11
N GLN A 97 -5.16 7.23 45.92
CA GLN A 97 -3.95 6.66 45.35
C GLN A 97 -2.72 7.30 45.98
N ALA A 98 -2.63 8.60 46.24
CA ALA A 98 -1.56 9.16 47.09
C ALA A 98 -1.75 8.85 48.58
N LYS A 99 -2.88 8.29 49.01
CA LYS A 99 -2.99 7.62 50.33
C LYS A 99 -2.65 6.13 50.23
N ALA A 100 -2.81 5.50 49.08
CA ALA A 100 -2.35 4.14 48.78
C ALA A 100 -0.86 4.11 48.42
N ASP A 101 -0.27 5.24 48.00
CA ASP A 101 1.13 5.48 47.64
C ASP A 101 1.83 6.25 48.75
N ALA A 102 1.13 7.01 49.61
CA ALA A 102 1.67 7.33 50.93
C ALA A 102 1.48 6.16 51.91
N ALA A 103 0.58 5.20 51.66
CA ALA A 103 0.63 3.90 52.33
C ALA A 103 1.74 3.05 51.71
N ALA A 104 1.78 2.88 50.38
CA ALA A 104 2.81 2.09 49.69
C ALA A 104 4.19 2.76 49.64
N ALA A 105 4.32 4.04 50.04
CA ALA A 105 5.60 4.70 50.36
C ALA A 105 5.74 5.04 51.85
N GLN A 106 4.74 4.81 52.71
CA GLN A 106 5.02 4.44 54.10
C GLN A 106 5.46 2.99 54.20
N GLU A 107 5.13 2.14 53.21
CA GLU A 107 5.48 0.73 53.09
C GLU A 107 6.75 0.57 52.25
N ALA A 108 6.96 1.36 51.19
CA ALA A 108 8.25 1.45 50.49
C ALA A 108 9.26 2.37 51.19
N ALA A 109 8.85 3.31 52.05
CA ALA A 109 9.76 3.94 53.03
C ALA A 109 9.66 3.32 54.44
N ALA A 110 8.88 2.25 54.64
CA ALA A 110 9.14 1.28 55.70
C ALA A 110 10.00 0.13 55.18
N ASN A 111 9.95 -0.23 53.90
CA ASN A 111 10.80 -1.24 53.27
C ASN A 111 12.15 -0.63 52.92
N ALA A 112 12.27 0.52 52.25
CA ALA A 112 13.58 1.19 52.11
C ALA A 112 14.16 1.62 53.47
N LYS A 113 13.33 1.84 54.50
CA LYS A 113 13.79 2.04 55.89
C LYS A 113 14.01 0.74 56.64
N ALA A 114 13.42 -0.39 56.26
CA ALA A 114 13.69 -1.72 56.80
C ALA A 114 14.87 -2.38 56.08
N GLU A 115 15.19 -2.00 54.86
CA GLU A 115 16.37 -2.32 54.08
C GLU A 115 17.52 -1.42 54.54
N ALA A 116 17.29 -0.13 54.78
CA ALA A 116 18.25 0.72 55.48
C ALA A 116 18.38 0.36 56.98
N ILE A 117 17.37 -0.27 57.61
CA ILE A 117 17.49 -0.85 58.96
C ILE A 117 18.04 -2.29 58.91
N GLU A 118 17.91 -3.06 57.83
CA GLU A 118 18.58 -4.36 57.65
C GLU A 118 20.05 -4.17 57.29
N GLU A 119 20.37 -3.17 56.47
CA GLU A 119 21.75 -2.75 56.20
C GLU A 119 22.35 -2.05 57.43
N ALA A 120 21.59 -1.17 58.11
CA ALA A 120 22.02 -0.68 59.41
C ALA A 120 22.00 -1.76 60.51
N LYS A 121 21.26 -2.88 60.40
CA LYS A 121 21.38 -4.05 61.29
C LYS A 121 22.57 -4.92 60.91
N LYS A 122 22.93 -5.06 59.64
CA LYS A 122 24.18 -5.71 59.23
C LYS A 122 25.37 -4.91 59.74
N GLN A 123 25.33 -3.59 59.60
CA GLN A 123 26.35 -2.68 60.13
C GLN A 123 26.30 -2.59 61.66
N VAL A 124 25.12 -2.62 62.30
CA VAL A 124 24.98 -2.67 63.76
C VAL A 124 25.38 -4.02 64.31
N GLU A 125 25.10 -5.16 63.68
CA GLU A 125 25.54 -6.50 64.11
C GLU A 125 27.04 -6.70 63.83
N ALA A 126 27.60 -6.15 62.74
CA ALA A 126 29.05 -6.05 62.57
C ALA A 126 29.69 -5.19 63.68
N LEU A 127 29.07 -4.06 64.02
CA LEU A 127 29.43 -3.26 65.20
C LEU A 127 29.17 -4.00 66.52
N LYS A 128 28.19 -4.91 66.60
CA LYS A 128 27.81 -5.64 67.82
C LYS A 128 28.70 -6.84 68.04
N VAL A 129 29.25 -7.46 66.98
CA VAL A 129 30.36 -8.40 67.06
C VAL A 129 31.59 -7.66 67.59
N LEU A 130 31.99 -6.55 66.94
CA LEU A 130 33.11 -5.70 67.42
C LEU A 130 32.89 -5.15 68.86
N LEU A 131 31.64 -4.87 69.23
CA LEU A 131 31.26 -4.36 70.55
C LEU A 131 31.12 -5.47 71.58
N GLN A 132 30.71 -6.69 71.21
CA GLN A 132 30.71 -7.86 72.11
C GLN A 132 32.14 -8.31 72.39
N GLU A 133 33.00 -8.35 71.36
CA GLU A 133 34.45 -8.51 71.50
C GLU A 133 35.09 -7.42 72.40
N SER A 134 34.46 -6.24 72.50
CA SER A 134 34.86 -5.16 73.43
C SER A 134 34.21 -5.25 74.82
N ILE A 135 32.97 -5.73 74.94
CA ILE A 135 32.18 -5.83 76.18
C ILE A 135 32.65 -6.99 77.06
N ASP A 136 33.16 -8.06 76.44
CA ASP A 136 33.95 -9.11 77.11
C ASP A 136 35.26 -8.52 77.74
N GLY A 137 35.53 -7.23 77.51
CA GLY A 137 36.68 -6.43 77.94
C GLY A 137 36.52 -5.47 79.14
N LYS A 138 35.48 -5.62 79.99
CA LYS A 138 35.33 -5.05 81.39
C LYS A 138 34.65 -3.66 81.59
N VAL A 139 33.64 -3.66 82.49
CA VAL A 139 33.34 -2.61 83.55
C VAL A 139 32.82 -1.25 83.02
N ASP A 140 31.89 -0.49 83.66
CA ASP A 140 31.40 -0.42 85.06
C ASP A 140 29.87 -0.20 85.19
N ARG A 141 29.31 -0.23 86.41
CA ARG A 141 27.87 -0.15 86.70
C ARG A 141 27.34 1.23 87.11
N GLU A 142 28.15 2.09 87.72
CA GLU A 142 27.68 3.32 88.39
C GLU A 142 27.00 4.35 87.45
N VAL A 143 27.37 4.38 86.17
CA VAL A 143 26.83 5.37 85.19
C VAL A 143 25.34 5.12 84.88
N PHE A 144 24.86 3.88 84.98
CA PHE A 144 23.46 3.55 84.66
C PHE A 144 22.50 3.90 85.81
N GLU A 145 22.94 3.73 87.07
CA GLU A 145 22.16 4.09 88.27
C GLU A 145 21.88 5.62 88.31
N ALA A 146 22.84 6.44 87.84
CA ALA A 146 22.65 7.89 87.68
C ALA A 146 21.56 8.26 86.64
N ALA A 147 21.46 7.51 85.54
CA ALA A 147 20.44 7.74 84.51
C ALA A 147 19.04 7.33 84.97
N GLN A 148 18.89 6.22 85.70
CA GLN A 148 17.62 5.83 86.30
C GLN A 148 17.15 6.86 87.35
N THR A 149 18.06 7.37 88.18
CA THR A 149 17.75 8.41 89.19
C THR A 149 17.14 9.66 88.54
N ALA A 150 17.67 10.10 87.38
CA ALA A 150 17.18 11.27 86.65
C ALA A 150 15.82 11.06 85.95
N ILE A 151 15.35 9.82 85.82
CA ILE A 151 14.02 9.47 85.28
C ILE A 151 13.01 9.26 86.43
N ALA A 152 13.42 8.60 87.52
CA ALA A 152 12.59 8.40 88.71
C ALA A 152 12.07 9.73 89.28
N GLY A 153 12.95 10.72 89.47
CA GLY A 153 12.57 12.05 89.96
C GLY A 153 11.64 12.85 89.04
N LYS A 154 11.49 12.46 87.77
CA LYS A 154 10.47 13.03 86.85
C LYS A 154 9.11 12.35 86.98
N ILE A 155 9.06 11.13 87.52
CA ILE A 155 7.83 10.38 87.78
C ILE A 155 7.26 10.80 89.15
N GLU A 156 8.11 10.92 90.18
CA GLU A 156 7.73 11.48 91.49
C GLU A 156 7.08 12.88 91.34
N GLY A 157 7.68 13.77 90.54
CA GLY A 157 7.15 15.10 90.26
C GLY A 157 5.86 15.14 89.41
N ILE A 158 5.37 14.00 88.93
CA ILE A 158 4.04 13.85 88.31
C ILE A 158 3.04 13.31 89.33
N GLU A 159 3.42 12.34 90.15
CA GLU A 159 2.57 11.83 91.24
C GLU A 159 2.33 12.88 92.33
N GLU A 160 3.34 13.68 92.69
CA GLU A 160 3.19 14.81 93.64
C GLU A 160 2.23 15.89 93.13
N ARG A 161 2.08 16.02 91.80
CA ARG A 161 1.11 16.93 91.17
C ARG A 161 -0.31 16.36 91.07
N LEU A 162 -0.48 15.04 91.03
CA LEU A 162 -1.80 14.41 91.16
C LEU A 162 -2.29 14.43 92.62
N ASN A 163 -1.39 14.21 93.58
CA ASN A 163 -1.71 14.16 95.01
C ASN A 163 -2.00 15.52 95.65
N ASN A 164 -1.82 16.63 94.92
CA ASN A 164 -2.13 18.00 95.36
C ASN A 164 -3.18 18.69 94.46
N LEU A 165 -4.16 17.93 93.96
CA LEU A 165 -5.35 18.51 93.31
C LEU A 165 -6.25 19.18 94.36
N ASP A 166 -6.40 20.51 94.25
CA ASP A 166 -7.17 21.35 95.15
C ASP A 166 -8.69 21.03 95.06
N PRO A 167 -9.35 20.60 96.15
CA PRO A 167 -10.79 20.34 96.18
C PRO A 167 -11.64 21.56 95.82
N ASP A 168 -11.18 22.79 96.12
CA ASP A 168 -11.95 24.00 95.84
C ASP A 168 -11.88 24.39 94.34
N GLN A 169 -10.76 24.11 93.65
CA GLN A 169 -10.68 24.30 92.20
C GLN A 169 -11.55 23.29 91.45
N VAL A 170 -11.60 22.03 91.92
CA VAL A 170 -12.52 21.00 91.39
C VAL A 170 -13.99 21.37 91.70
N ALA A 171 -14.26 22.02 92.83
CA ALA A 171 -15.60 22.53 93.15
C ALA A 171 -16.02 23.70 92.25
N GLU A 172 -15.08 24.49 91.73
CA GLU A 172 -15.33 25.57 90.76
C GLU A 172 -15.64 25.00 89.35
N ASP A 173 -14.81 24.10 88.82
CA ASP A 173 -15.06 23.45 87.51
C ASP A 173 -16.37 22.64 87.51
N MET A 174 -16.70 21.96 88.62
CA MET A 174 -17.98 21.25 88.78
C MET A 174 -19.18 22.20 88.94
N ARG A 175 -18.98 23.49 89.19
CA ARG A 175 -20.06 24.49 89.32
C ARG A 175 -20.60 24.89 87.96
N ASP A 176 -19.72 25.23 87.02
CA ASP A 176 -20.08 25.62 85.67
C ASP A 176 -20.64 24.43 84.86
N ALA A 177 -20.07 23.22 85.06
CA ALA A 177 -20.64 22.00 84.53
C ALA A 177 -22.08 21.74 85.04
N LYS A 178 -22.36 21.96 86.34
CA LYS A 178 -23.72 21.88 86.89
C LYS A 178 -24.66 22.93 86.31
N GLN A 179 -24.17 24.15 86.07
CA GLN A 179 -24.99 25.25 85.54
C GLN A 179 -25.35 25.05 84.05
N ALA A 180 -24.46 24.44 83.27
CA ALA A 180 -24.77 23.97 81.91
C ALA A 180 -25.81 22.83 81.91
N ILE A 181 -25.63 21.83 82.78
CA ILE A 181 -26.56 20.68 82.89
C ILE A 181 -27.96 21.12 83.35
N ALA A 182 -28.05 22.05 84.31
CA ALA A 182 -29.34 22.61 84.76
C ALA A 182 -30.11 23.31 83.62
N THR A 183 -29.39 23.96 82.71
CA THR A 183 -29.98 24.63 81.54
C THR A 183 -30.57 23.62 80.54
N LEU A 184 -29.91 22.47 80.33
CA LEU A 184 -30.41 21.39 79.48
C LEU A 184 -31.59 20.63 80.10
N MET A 185 -31.59 20.42 81.42
CA MET A 185 -32.72 19.77 82.11
C MET A 185 -34.01 20.62 82.03
N ALA A 186 -33.91 21.95 82.09
CA ALA A 186 -35.05 22.85 81.94
C ALA A 186 -35.69 22.79 80.54
N ALA A 187 -34.90 22.56 79.49
CA ALA A 187 -35.42 22.37 78.13
C ALA A 187 -36.16 21.01 77.99
N TYR A 188 -35.69 19.97 78.66
CA TYR A 188 -36.29 18.63 78.62
C TYR A 188 -37.64 18.54 79.37
N GLU A 189 -37.79 19.24 80.51
CA GLU A 189 -39.10 19.38 81.18
C GLU A 189 -40.14 20.10 80.30
N ASN A 190 -39.74 21.15 79.56
CA ASN A 190 -40.66 21.87 78.66
C ASN A 190 -41.20 20.98 77.53
N LEU A 191 -40.35 20.09 76.98
CA LEU A 191 -40.74 19.11 75.96
C LEU A 191 -41.77 18.08 76.46
N LYS A 192 -41.82 17.87 77.78
CA LYS A 192 -42.65 16.86 78.46
C LYS A 192 -44.04 17.40 78.86
N ILE A 193 -44.24 18.71 78.84
CA ILE A 193 -45.55 19.34 79.13
C ILE A 193 -46.43 19.39 77.87
N GLN A 194 -45.85 19.63 76.68
CA GLN A 194 -46.62 19.76 75.44
C GLN A 194 -47.12 18.42 74.86
N SER A 195 -46.77 17.29 75.48
CA SER A 195 -47.39 15.98 75.24
C SER A 195 -48.59 15.68 76.17
N ALA A 196 -49.14 16.69 76.84
CA ALA A 196 -50.59 16.84 76.99
C ALA A 196 -51.11 17.56 75.73
N THR A 197 -51.24 16.90 74.58
CA THR A 197 -52.17 15.79 74.32
C THR A 197 -53.53 16.01 74.98
N LEU A 198 -54.42 16.63 74.20
CA LEU A 198 -55.84 16.28 74.14
C LEU A 198 -56.71 16.38 75.42
N GLU A 199 -56.28 17.13 76.43
CA GLU A 199 -57.21 17.57 77.49
C GLU A 199 -58.16 18.64 76.91
N GLU A 200 -59.19 18.15 76.23
CA GLU A 200 -60.42 18.83 75.79
C GLU A 200 -60.22 19.96 74.75
N TYR A 201 -60.43 19.69 73.45
CA TYR A 201 -61.70 19.92 72.74
C TYR A 201 -62.91 20.44 73.55
N LYS A 202 -62.71 21.48 74.37
CA LYS A 202 -63.75 22.14 75.17
C LYS A 202 -63.28 23.57 75.48
N GLU A 203 -64.01 24.61 75.10
CA GLU A 203 -65.36 24.62 74.55
C GLU A 203 -65.51 25.78 73.54
N ALA A 204 -66.76 26.22 73.32
CA ALA A 204 -67.12 27.47 72.63
C ALA A 204 -66.08 28.60 72.82
N CYS A 205 -65.60 29.25 71.76
CA CYS A 205 -66.30 30.31 71.02
C CYS A 205 -66.74 31.52 71.89
N LEU A 206 -66.55 32.74 71.35
CA LEU A 206 -67.08 34.05 71.79
C LEU A 206 -66.22 34.93 72.73
N ASP A 207 -65.32 35.70 72.12
CA ASP A 207 -65.31 37.18 71.97
C ASP A 207 -66.00 38.15 72.99
N TYR A 208 -65.46 39.39 73.05
CA TYR A 208 -65.97 40.67 73.60
C TYR A 208 -65.98 41.06 75.14
N THR A 209 -65.03 41.95 75.49
CA THR A 209 -65.12 43.18 76.35
C THR A 209 -65.35 43.25 77.89
N ALA A 210 -64.32 43.77 78.59
CA ALA A 210 -64.27 45.02 79.41
C ALA A 210 -65.01 45.25 80.78
N ASN A 211 -64.19 45.26 81.86
CA ASN A 211 -63.99 46.35 82.88
C ASN A 211 -64.98 46.64 84.06
N ALA A 212 -64.44 47.33 85.08
CA ALA A 212 -65.07 48.19 86.13
C ALA A 212 -65.34 47.66 87.58
N GLU A 213 -66.55 47.19 87.90
CA GLU A 213 -67.23 47.60 89.16
C GLU A 213 -66.78 46.97 90.52
N ALA A 214 -65.79 46.09 90.56
CA ALA A 214 -65.49 45.24 91.73
C ALA A 214 -65.01 45.98 93.00
N ILE A 215 -64.51 47.22 92.87
CA ILE A 215 -63.71 47.90 93.90
C ILE A 215 -64.55 48.50 95.05
N LYS A 216 -65.85 48.75 94.84
CA LYS A 216 -66.63 49.65 95.72
C LYS A 216 -67.21 49.00 96.99
N LYS A 217 -67.46 47.69 97.00
CA LYS A 217 -68.29 47.04 98.04
C LYS A 217 -67.55 46.67 99.33
N ALA A 218 -66.25 46.36 99.26
CA ALA A 218 -65.51 45.73 100.37
C ALA A 218 -65.21 46.64 101.59
N VAL A 219 -65.63 47.91 101.57
CA VAL A 219 -65.31 48.89 102.63
C VAL A 219 -66.39 48.97 103.71
N GLU A 220 -67.64 48.61 103.39
CA GLU A 220 -68.79 48.81 104.29
C GLU A 220 -68.88 47.73 105.38
N ASP A 221 -68.45 46.49 105.11
CA ASP A 221 -68.64 45.34 106.01
C ASP A 221 -67.82 45.41 107.32
N ILE A 222 -66.73 46.19 107.36
CA ILE A 222 -65.75 46.18 108.45
C ILE A 222 -66.27 46.86 109.74
N ALA A 223 -67.15 47.85 109.63
CA ALA A 223 -67.57 48.68 110.76
C ALA A 223 -68.39 47.92 111.83
N THR A 224 -69.12 46.88 111.42
CA THR A 224 -70.10 46.19 112.28
C THR A 224 -69.45 45.28 113.33
N ALA A 225 -68.26 44.72 113.05
CA ALA A 225 -67.66 43.66 113.87
C ALA A 225 -67.11 44.13 115.24
N GLN A 226 -66.92 45.43 115.45
CA GLN A 226 -66.25 45.95 116.65
C GLN A 226 -67.11 45.90 117.91
N THR A 227 -68.44 45.91 117.79
CA THR A 227 -69.36 46.10 118.93
C THR A 227 -69.63 44.83 119.76
N GLU A 228 -69.47 43.63 119.19
CA GLU A 228 -69.76 42.38 119.92
C GLU A 228 -68.67 42.00 120.93
N ILE A 229 -67.42 42.39 120.67
CA ILE A 229 -66.22 41.98 121.41
C ILE A 229 -66.25 42.45 122.88
N GLU A 230 -66.75 43.66 123.13
CA GLU A 230 -66.74 44.30 124.45
C GLU A 230 -67.60 43.55 125.50
N LYS A 231 -68.59 42.76 125.04
CA LYS A 231 -69.54 42.05 125.90
C LYS A 231 -68.94 40.80 126.55
N LEU A 232 -68.14 40.04 125.80
CA LEU A 232 -67.53 38.77 126.24
C LEU A 232 -66.46 38.97 127.34
N TRP A 233 -65.82 40.13 127.38
CA TRP A 233 -64.68 40.41 128.26
C TRP A 233 -65.03 40.38 129.76
N ASN A 234 -66.29 40.71 130.11
CA ASN A 234 -66.75 40.78 131.49
C ASN A 234 -67.06 39.40 132.10
N GLU A 235 -67.48 38.41 131.31
CA GLU A 235 -67.81 37.06 131.81
C GLU A 235 -66.56 36.23 132.17
N ILE A 236 -65.41 36.53 131.56
CA ILE A 236 -64.15 35.80 131.73
C ILE A 236 -63.48 36.05 133.10
N ASN A 237 -63.76 37.20 133.73
CA ASN A 237 -62.95 37.74 134.83
C ASN A 237 -63.63 37.71 136.22
N GLY A 238 -64.78 37.02 136.36
CA GLY A 238 -65.48 36.86 137.64
C GLY A 238 -64.84 35.84 138.59
N GLU A 239 -65.20 35.91 139.87
CA GLU A 239 -64.80 34.97 140.92
C GLU A 239 -65.37 33.56 140.64
N GLY A 240 -64.53 32.51 140.71
CA GLY A 240 -64.88 31.17 140.21
C GLY A 240 -64.89 31.01 138.67
N GLY A 241 -64.45 32.04 137.93
CA GLY A 241 -64.35 32.02 136.46
C GLY A 241 -63.16 31.23 135.92
N LEU A 242 -63.10 31.08 134.58
CA LEU A 242 -62.11 30.29 133.84
C LEU A 242 -60.64 30.53 134.25
N LYS A 243 -60.31 31.76 134.63
CA LYS A 243 -58.95 32.19 135.01
C LYS A 243 -58.38 31.42 136.21
N GLU A 244 -59.23 31.01 137.15
CA GLU A 244 -58.82 30.31 138.36
C GLU A 244 -58.51 28.83 138.09
N LEU A 245 -59.35 28.17 137.28
CA LEU A 245 -59.13 26.80 136.79
C LEU A 245 -57.85 26.66 135.94
N ILE A 246 -57.50 27.69 135.16
CA ILE A 246 -56.30 27.68 134.30
C ILE A 246 -55.01 27.62 135.14
N ASN A 247 -54.95 28.33 136.27
CA ASN A 247 -53.76 28.32 137.13
C ASN A 247 -53.48 26.94 137.75
N GLY A 248 -54.51 26.24 138.24
CA GLY A 248 -54.34 24.91 138.84
C GLY A 248 -53.78 23.87 137.85
N ASN A 249 -54.16 23.94 136.58
CA ASN A 249 -53.62 23.06 135.54
C ASN A 249 -52.16 23.39 135.17
N ALA A 250 -51.71 24.64 135.32
CA ALA A 250 -50.37 25.07 134.94
C ALA A 250 -49.26 24.44 135.82
N GLU A 251 -49.50 24.27 137.12
CA GLU A 251 -48.55 23.61 138.03
C GLU A 251 -48.40 22.11 137.71
N ALA A 252 -49.50 21.42 137.43
CA ALA A 252 -49.49 20.01 137.04
C ALA A 252 -48.70 19.75 135.75
N ILE A 253 -48.90 20.59 134.73
CA ILE A 253 -48.15 20.54 133.46
C ILE A 253 -46.66 20.80 133.67
N THR A 254 -46.30 21.71 134.57
CA THR A 254 -44.91 22.07 134.86
C THR A 254 -44.13 20.90 135.47
N ASN A 255 -44.76 20.16 136.40
CA ASN A 255 -44.12 18.97 137.00
C ASN A 255 -43.91 17.83 135.99
N LEU A 256 -44.87 17.58 135.10
CA LEU A 256 -44.71 16.60 134.01
C LEU A 256 -43.56 16.97 133.07
N LYS A 257 -43.45 18.24 132.68
CA LYS A 257 -42.40 18.73 131.77
C LYS A 257 -40.98 18.47 132.29
N ASN A 258 -40.77 18.61 133.60
CA ASN A 258 -39.46 18.42 134.23
C ASN A 258 -39.01 16.95 134.22
N GLN A 259 -39.92 16.01 134.50
CA GLN A 259 -39.61 14.57 134.43
C GLN A 259 -39.21 14.16 133.01
N THR A 260 -39.98 14.56 132.00
CA THR A 260 -39.69 14.26 130.58
C THR A 260 -38.32 14.79 130.14
N ALA A 261 -37.87 15.93 130.67
CA ALA A 261 -36.55 16.49 130.35
C ALA A 261 -35.40 15.61 130.87
N THR A 262 -35.53 15.04 132.08
CA THR A 262 -34.55 14.10 132.64
C THR A 262 -34.50 12.80 131.84
N ASP A 263 -35.65 12.24 131.45
CA ASP A 263 -35.72 10.98 130.72
C ASP A 263 -35.14 11.07 129.30
N MET A 264 -35.26 12.23 128.62
CA MET A 264 -34.61 12.48 127.34
C MET A 264 -33.08 12.53 127.43
N ALA A 265 -32.52 13.21 128.44
CA ALA A 265 -31.07 13.33 128.61
C ALA A 265 -30.40 11.96 128.82
N ASN A 266 -31.03 11.09 129.64
CA ASN A 266 -30.58 9.72 129.87
C ASN A 266 -30.60 8.86 128.58
N LEU A 267 -31.51 9.16 127.63
CA LEU A 267 -31.60 8.47 126.35
C LEU A 267 -30.51 8.94 125.37
N GLU A 268 -30.24 10.25 125.34
CA GLU A 268 -29.22 10.88 124.50
C GLU A 268 -27.80 10.41 124.86
N GLU A 269 -27.47 10.31 126.14
CA GLU A 269 -26.19 9.72 126.61
C GLU A 269 -26.04 8.27 126.11
N ARG A 270 -27.10 7.46 126.23
CA ARG A 270 -27.08 6.05 125.81
C ARG A 270 -26.88 5.89 124.30
N ILE A 271 -27.51 6.74 123.49
CA ILE A 271 -27.36 6.75 122.03
C ILE A 271 -25.93 7.13 121.64
N ASN A 272 -25.35 8.17 122.25
CA ASN A 272 -23.99 8.62 121.94
C ASN A 272 -22.91 7.59 122.29
N ASN A 273 -23.10 6.84 123.38
CA ASN A 273 -22.22 5.71 123.73
C ASN A 273 -22.29 4.59 122.69
N GLN A 274 -23.49 4.11 122.32
CA GLN A 274 -23.64 3.08 121.29
C GLN A 274 -23.12 3.53 119.91
N LEU A 275 -23.26 4.81 119.56
CA LEU A 275 -22.71 5.37 118.32
C LEU A 275 -21.17 5.39 118.32
N THR A 276 -20.55 5.47 119.50
CA THR A 276 -19.08 5.41 119.67
C THR A 276 -18.57 3.98 119.52
N ASP A 277 -19.26 3.00 120.11
CA ASP A 277 -18.94 1.58 119.97
C ASP A 277 -18.99 1.13 118.49
N ILE A 278 -20.04 1.52 117.76
CA ILE A 278 -20.19 1.20 116.33
C ILE A 278 -19.06 1.83 115.49
N LYS A 279 -18.64 3.07 115.81
CA LYS A 279 -17.50 3.73 115.11
C LYS A 279 -16.19 3.00 115.35
N ASN A 280 -15.97 2.49 116.56
CA ASN A 280 -14.78 1.70 116.89
C ASN A 280 -14.80 0.34 116.17
N ASP A 281 -15.94 -0.37 116.16
CA ASP A 281 -16.06 -1.67 115.47
C ASP A 281 -15.83 -1.56 113.95
N ILE A 282 -16.35 -0.51 113.31
CA ILE A 282 -16.08 -0.20 111.89
C ILE A 282 -14.58 0.07 111.64
N LYS A 283 -13.93 0.81 112.55
CA LYS A 283 -12.52 1.22 112.45
C LYS A 283 -11.55 0.06 112.70
N ASP A 284 -11.79 -0.72 113.75
CA ASP A 284 -10.83 -1.65 114.33
C ASP A 284 -11.06 -3.11 113.92
N ASN A 285 -12.28 -3.50 113.52
CA ASN A 285 -12.59 -4.86 113.07
C ASN A 285 -12.96 -4.94 111.59
N ILE A 286 -13.92 -4.12 111.12
CA ILE A 286 -14.48 -4.27 109.76
C ILE A 286 -13.51 -3.78 108.67
N LYS A 287 -12.88 -2.60 108.85
CA LYS A 287 -11.89 -2.09 107.89
C LYS A 287 -10.70 -3.04 107.65
N PRO A 288 -10.03 -3.57 108.69
CA PRO A 288 -8.93 -4.53 108.51
C PRO A 288 -9.35 -5.82 107.80
N ALA A 289 -10.52 -6.37 108.13
CA ALA A 289 -11.02 -7.61 107.50
C ALA A 289 -11.26 -7.44 105.98
N ILE A 290 -11.80 -6.29 105.56
CA ILE A 290 -11.99 -5.98 104.14
C ILE A 290 -10.64 -5.83 103.42
N ALA A 291 -9.64 -5.21 104.06
CA ALA A 291 -8.31 -5.04 103.50
C ALA A 291 -7.61 -6.40 103.26
N GLU A 292 -7.69 -7.34 104.21
CA GLU A 292 -7.05 -8.66 104.07
C GLU A 292 -7.74 -9.53 103.01
N ILE A 293 -9.08 -9.47 102.89
CA ILE A 293 -9.81 -10.15 101.80
C ILE A 293 -9.41 -9.58 100.43
N GLN A 294 -9.31 -8.25 100.31
CA GLN A 294 -8.81 -7.58 99.10
C GLN A 294 -7.32 -7.83 98.83
N LYS A 295 -6.56 -8.30 99.81
CA LYS A 295 -5.17 -8.70 99.67
C LYS A 295 -5.08 -10.11 99.08
N GLN A 296 -5.71 -11.11 99.73
CA GLN A 296 -5.73 -12.50 99.26
C GLN A 296 -6.24 -12.64 97.81
N ILE A 297 -7.29 -11.89 97.44
CA ILE A 297 -7.81 -11.91 96.06
C ILE A 297 -6.79 -11.39 95.03
N ARG A 298 -5.93 -10.43 95.40
CA ARG A 298 -4.93 -9.83 94.49
C ARG A 298 -3.57 -10.54 94.50
N GLU A 299 -3.13 -11.02 95.66
CA GLU A 299 -1.78 -11.56 95.86
C GLU A 299 -1.71 -13.10 95.72
N GLU A 300 -2.83 -13.80 95.91
CA GLU A 300 -2.87 -15.28 95.86
C GLU A 300 -3.75 -15.79 94.70
N ILE A 301 -5.02 -15.37 94.63
CA ILE A 301 -5.98 -16.00 93.68
C ILE A 301 -5.83 -15.47 92.24
N LYS A 302 -5.58 -14.17 92.05
CA LYS A 302 -5.48 -13.60 90.69
C LYS A 302 -4.27 -14.11 89.90
N PRO A 303 -3.04 -14.19 90.44
CA PRO A 303 -1.88 -14.67 89.69
C PRO A 303 -2.07 -16.09 89.14
N ASP A 304 -2.56 -17.02 89.95
CA ASP A 304 -2.81 -18.40 89.55
C ASP A 304 -3.86 -18.51 88.44
N LEU A 305 -4.91 -17.68 88.50
CA LEU A 305 -5.97 -17.65 87.47
C LEU A 305 -5.48 -17.03 86.16
N ASP A 306 -4.66 -15.97 86.23
CA ASP A 306 -4.01 -15.38 85.05
C ASP A 306 -3.05 -16.40 84.39
N GLN A 307 -2.24 -17.12 85.19
CA GLN A 307 -1.29 -18.14 84.72
C GLN A 307 -2.00 -19.33 84.08
N LEU A 308 -3.09 -19.84 84.68
CA LEU A 308 -3.90 -20.91 84.11
C LEU A 308 -4.56 -20.48 82.78
N HIS A 309 -5.03 -19.24 82.67
CA HIS A 309 -5.60 -18.73 81.42
C HIS A 309 -4.55 -18.66 80.30
N ILE A 310 -3.33 -18.19 80.61
CA ILE A 310 -2.20 -18.20 79.67
C ILE A 310 -1.93 -19.63 79.20
N LEU A 311 -1.80 -20.60 80.12
CA LEU A 311 -1.51 -22.00 79.77
C LEU A 311 -2.55 -22.62 78.83
N VAL A 312 -3.85 -22.40 79.12
CA VAL A 312 -4.95 -22.97 78.33
C VAL A 312 -5.02 -22.40 76.91
N VAL A 313 -4.58 -21.15 76.69
CA VAL A 313 -4.59 -20.50 75.37
C VAL A 313 -3.28 -20.72 74.60
N ALA A 314 -2.14 -20.80 75.30
CA ALA A 314 -0.81 -20.84 74.69
C ALA A 314 -0.25 -22.25 74.45
N ARG A 315 -0.84 -23.31 75.01
CA ARG A 315 -0.27 -24.68 74.98
C ARG A 315 -0.76 -25.53 73.80
N LEU A 316 0.20 -26.06 73.03
CA LEU A 316 -0.06 -27.06 71.99
C LEU A 316 -0.50 -28.39 72.63
N SER A 317 -1.58 -28.98 72.11
CA SER A 317 -2.19 -30.22 72.61
C SER A 317 -2.07 -31.39 71.63
N SER A 318 -2.06 -31.14 70.33
CA SER A 318 -1.81 -32.18 69.31
C SER A 318 -1.28 -31.60 67.99
N ILE A 319 -0.53 -32.44 67.27
CA ILE A 319 -0.05 -32.19 65.90
C ILE A 319 -0.56 -33.33 65.01
N THR A 320 -1.08 -33.03 63.82
CA THR A 320 -1.53 -34.03 62.83
C THR A 320 -0.98 -33.66 61.46
N PHE A 321 -0.52 -34.63 60.67
CA PHE A 321 -0.02 -34.37 59.32
C PHE A 321 -1.16 -34.00 58.36
N ALA A 322 -0.86 -33.16 57.37
CA ALA A 322 -1.73 -32.82 56.26
C ALA A 322 -1.02 -33.28 54.96
N PRO A 323 -1.35 -34.47 54.43
CA PRO A 323 -0.63 -35.04 53.28
C PRO A 323 -0.96 -34.33 51.96
N ASP A 324 0.05 -33.69 51.37
CA ASP A 324 0.00 -33.26 49.96
C ASP A 324 0.20 -34.45 48.99
N TYR A 325 0.76 -35.59 49.46
CA TYR A 325 1.02 -36.79 48.65
C TYR A 325 0.61 -38.08 49.37
N ILE A 326 0.10 -39.03 48.59
CA ILE A 326 -0.16 -40.42 49.00
C ILE A 326 0.48 -41.34 47.96
N VAL A 327 1.35 -42.24 48.40
CA VAL A 327 2.06 -43.20 47.54
C VAL A 327 1.69 -44.62 47.97
N ASP A 328 1.23 -45.45 47.02
CA ASP A 328 0.73 -46.81 47.26
C ASP A 328 -0.28 -46.96 48.42
N GLY A 329 -1.02 -45.88 48.70
CA GLY A 329 -2.02 -45.81 49.79
C GLY A 329 -1.48 -45.34 51.14
N VAL A 330 -0.21 -44.92 51.23
CA VAL A 330 0.44 -44.40 52.45
C VAL A 330 0.70 -42.89 52.32
N GLU A 331 0.37 -42.14 53.37
CA GLU A 331 0.66 -40.70 53.48
C GLU A 331 2.16 -40.43 53.50
N ALA A 332 2.63 -39.59 52.56
CA ALA A 332 4.05 -39.43 52.27
C ALA A 332 4.46 -37.95 52.15
N ILE A 333 5.69 -37.65 52.57
CA ILE A 333 6.42 -36.44 52.18
C ILE A 333 7.30 -36.83 50.98
N LYS A 334 7.02 -36.24 49.82
CA LYS A 334 7.83 -36.41 48.61
C LYS A 334 9.05 -35.49 48.67
N PHE A 335 10.23 -36.08 48.57
CA PHE A 335 11.50 -35.38 48.31
C PHE A 335 11.94 -35.69 46.88
N SER A 336 12.57 -34.72 46.21
CA SER A 336 13.24 -34.94 44.92
C SER A 336 14.73 -34.74 45.11
N SER A 337 15.53 -35.79 44.87
CA SER A 337 16.95 -35.83 45.23
C SER A 337 17.82 -36.25 44.06
N LEU A 338 18.82 -35.42 43.72
CA LEU A 338 19.83 -35.73 42.72
C LEU A 338 21.00 -36.48 43.39
N LYS A 339 21.22 -37.74 43.00
CA LYS A 339 22.41 -38.51 43.40
C LYS A 339 23.54 -38.29 42.38
N TYR A 340 24.78 -38.17 42.83
CA TYR A 340 25.95 -38.03 41.94
C TYR A 340 27.25 -38.54 42.58
N GLY A 341 28.25 -38.70 41.73
CA GLY A 341 29.65 -38.81 42.11
C GLY A 341 30.38 -37.58 41.58
N ALA A 342 31.25 -36.98 42.40
CA ALA A 342 32.03 -35.82 41.99
C ALA A 342 32.93 -36.15 40.80
N MET A 343 32.93 -35.31 39.76
CA MET A 343 33.81 -35.49 38.60
C MET A 343 35.28 -35.33 38.98
N ASP A 344 36.16 -36.07 38.31
CA ASP A 344 37.60 -35.90 38.46
C ASP A 344 38.08 -34.54 37.93
N LYS A 345 39.28 -34.14 38.38
CA LYS A 345 39.92 -32.89 37.97
C LYS A 345 40.39 -32.89 36.52
N SER A 346 40.56 -34.06 35.89
CA SER A 346 40.81 -34.18 34.45
C SER A 346 39.64 -33.63 33.64
N GLU A 347 39.95 -32.75 32.69
CA GLU A 347 38.98 -32.11 31.80
C GLU A 347 38.44 -33.03 30.70
N ASN A 348 38.99 -34.25 30.60
CA ASN A 348 38.49 -35.35 29.77
C ASN A 348 38.05 -36.56 30.63
N ALA A 349 37.69 -36.35 31.89
CA ALA A 349 37.14 -37.41 32.75
C ALA A 349 35.75 -37.85 32.27
N GLU A 350 35.54 -39.16 32.21
CA GLU A 350 34.20 -39.74 32.03
C GLU A 350 33.27 -39.39 33.20
N ILE A 351 31.96 -39.41 32.94
CA ILE A 351 30.94 -39.14 33.94
C ILE A 351 30.93 -40.26 35.01
N PRO A 352 31.09 -39.96 36.31
CA PRO A 352 31.11 -40.99 37.35
C PRO A 352 29.80 -41.77 37.47
N THR A 353 29.88 -43.10 37.34
CA THR A 353 28.77 -44.06 37.45
C THR A 353 28.56 -44.62 38.86
N THR A 354 29.34 -44.14 39.85
CA THR A 354 29.21 -44.53 41.27
C THR A 354 28.89 -43.31 42.11
N TYR A 355 27.74 -43.33 42.76
CA TYR A 355 27.19 -42.18 43.48
C TYR A 355 27.56 -42.22 44.96
N LYS A 356 28.04 -41.09 45.48
CA LYS A 356 28.57 -40.93 46.85
C LYS A 356 28.07 -39.66 47.54
N PHE A 357 27.35 -38.81 46.80
CA PHE A 357 26.81 -37.55 47.24
C PHE A 357 25.37 -37.44 46.76
N SER A 358 24.57 -36.62 47.44
CA SER A 358 23.21 -36.30 47.03
C SER A 358 22.82 -34.94 47.56
N THR A 359 22.19 -34.15 46.71
CA THR A 359 21.46 -32.94 47.11
C THR A 359 19.98 -33.11 46.77
N ALA A 360 19.11 -32.26 47.31
CA ALA A 360 17.66 -32.39 47.15
C ALA A 360 16.96 -31.03 47.17
N ALA A 361 15.86 -30.93 46.42
CA ALA A 361 14.92 -29.83 46.52
C ALA A 361 14.22 -29.85 47.89
N LEU A 362 13.95 -28.67 48.46
CA LEU A 362 13.24 -28.53 49.74
C LEU A 362 11.80 -29.03 49.63
N ALA A 363 11.51 -30.19 50.23
CA ALA A 363 10.15 -30.68 50.38
C ALA A 363 9.37 -29.78 51.35
N THR A 364 8.04 -29.79 51.24
CA THR A 364 7.16 -29.15 52.22
C THR A 364 6.40 -30.22 52.98
N ALA A 365 6.36 -30.10 54.31
CA ALA A 365 5.59 -30.98 55.19
C ALA A 365 4.63 -30.13 56.02
N SER A 366 3.33 -30.27 55.74
CA SER A 366 2.26 -29.47 56.35
C SER A 366 1.61 -30.20 57.51
N TYR A 367 1.29 -29.49 58.59
CA TYR A 367 0.67 -30.07 59.80
C TYR A 367 -0.45 -29.19 60.36
N HIS A 368 -1.56 -29.80 60.76
CA HIS A 368 -2.56 -29.12 61.58
C HIS A 368 -2.12 -29.13 63.05
N PHE A 369 -2.05 -27.95 63.65
CA PHE A 369 -1.76 -27.74 65.07
C PHE A 369 -3.06 -27.48 65.85
N ASN A 370 -3.13 -27.96 67.09
CA ASN A 370 -4.30 -27.77 67.96
C ASN A 370 -3.88 -27.25 69.35
N PRO A 371 -4.26 -26.04 69.76
CA PRO A 371 -5.06 -25.08 69.02
C PRO A 371 -4.31 -24.51 67.81
N ALA A 372 -5.04 -24.16 66.74
CA ALA A 372 -4.45 -23.56 65.54
C ALA A 372 -3.86 -22.14 65.78
N SER A 373 -4.20 -21.52 66.91
CA SER A 373 -3.65 -20.24 67.38
C SER A 373 -2.33 -20.37 68.16
N PHE A 374 -1.68 -21.54 68.14
CA PHE A 374 -0.42 -21.76 68.85
C PHE A 374 0.70 -20.84 68.33
N LYS A 375 1.33 -20.06 69.23
CA LYS A 375 2.48 -19.22 68.88
C LYS A 375 3.67 -20.13 68.57
N LEU A 376 4.10 -20.20 67.31
CA LEU A 376 5.11 -21.18 66.87
C LEU A 376 6.43 -21.09 67.66
N ALA A 377 6.85 -19.91 68.10
CA ALA A 377 8.05 -19.69 68.92
C ALA A 377 7.97 -20.27 70.35
N ASN A 378 6.79 -20.69 70.82
CA ASN A 378 6.62 -21.39 72.10
C ASN A 378 6.94 -22.90 72.00
N ALA A 379 7.61 -23.35 70.94
CA ALA A 379 8.24 -24.66 70.88
C ALA A 379 9.57 -24.65 70.11
N ASP A 380 10.42 -25.63 70.35
CA ASP A 380 11.53 -26.03 69.48
C ASP A 380 11.13 -27.26 68.67
N TYR A 381 11.39 -27.23 67.35
CA TYR A 381 10.96 -28.28 66.43
C TYR A 381 12.13 -29.17 66.01
N SER A 382 11.85 -30.46 65.90
CA SER A 382 12.77 -31.46 65.37
C SER A 382 11.99 -32.58 64.69
N TYR A 383 12.68 -33.40 63.89
CA TYR A 383 12.12 -34.64 63.37
C TYR A 383 12.77 -35.84 64.04
N ILE A 384 11.93 -36.78 64.47
CA ILE A 384 12.38 -38.10 64.92
C ILE A 384 12.08 -39.14 63.82
N ASP A 385 12.98 -40.10 63.65
CA ASP A 385 12.94 -41.09 62.57
C ASP A 385 12.79 -42.53 63.06
N ARG A 386 12.39 -43.41 62.14
CA ARG A 386 12.42 -44.87 62.29
C ARG A 386 12.30 -45.56 60.93
N THR A 387 13.15 -46.55 60.65
CA THR A 387 12.89 -47.49 59.54
C THR A 387 11.80 -48.47 59.98
N VAL A 388 10.79 -48.68 59.14
CA VAL A 388 9.77 -49.70 59.33
C VAL A 388 9.87 -50.72 58.20
N THR A 389 10.54 -51.82 58.50
CA THR A 389 10.67 -52.99 57.63
C THR A 389 9.34 -53.73 57.54
N VAL A 390 8.89 -54.08 56.32
CA VAL A 390 7.75 -54.99 56.13
C VAL A 390 8.21 -56.45 56.31
N ILE A 391 8.61 -56.75 57.55
CA ILE A 391 9.01 -58.07 58.09
C ILE A 391 10.26 -58.70 57.43
N ASN A 392 11.46 -58.14 57.70
CA ASN A 392 12.62 -58.84 58.31
C ASN A 392 13.92 -57.99 58.44
N THR A 393 14.16 -57.44 59.64
CA THR A 393 15.47 -57.13 60.26
C THR A 393 16.54 -56.25 59.56
N ARG A 394 16.58 -54.96 59.97
CA ARG A 394 17.76 -54.10 60.28
C ARG A 394 18.79 -53.75 59.17
N ALA A 395 19.54 -52.64 59.24
CA ALA A 395 19.49 -51.29 59.86
C ALA A 395 20.86 -50.59 59.54
N ALA A 396 21.15 -49.31 59.76
CA ALA A 396 20.42 -48.18 60.38
C ALA A 396 21.00 -46.84 59.86
N ALA A 397 20.21 -45.76 59.91
CA ALA A 397 20.70 -44.38 59.93
C ALA A 397 19.68 -43.50 60.68
N SER A 398 20.14 -42.51 61.45
CA SER A 398 19.31 -41.51 62.13
C SER A 398 19.61 -40.10 61.57
N LYS A 399 18.62 -39.21 61.62
CA LYS A 399 18.57 -37.88 60.98
C LYS A 399 18.59 -37.93 59.45
N TRP A 400 17.47 -38.31 58.84
CA TRP A 400 17.30 -38.33 57.37
C TRP A 400 16.87 -37.00 56.75
N VAL A 401 16.36 -36.09 57.57
CA VAL A 401 15.86 -34.78 57.15
C VAL A 401 16.35 -33.69 58.11
N GLU A 402 16.42 -32.47 57.62
CA GLU A 402 16.73 -31.25 58.36
C GLU A 402 15.62 -30.23 58.10
N ILE A 403 15.20 -29.48 59.13
CA ILE A 403 14.31 -28.33 58.93
C ILE A 403 15.14 -27.18 58.38
N SER A 404 14.70 -26.59 57.26
CA SER A 404 15.35 -25.45 56.63
C SER A 404 14.53 -24.19 56.88
N GLY A 405 15.09 -23.25 57.64
CA GLY A 405 14.39 -22.03 58.06
C GLY A 405 13.35 -22.24 59.16
N GLU A 406 12.60 -21.17 59.46
CA GLU A 406 11.52 -21.18 60.46
C GLU A 406 10.22 -21.79 59.88
N PRO A 407 9.38 -22.45 60.71
CA PRO A 407 8.06 -22.94 60.28
C PRO A 407 7.09 -21.78 60.02
N VAL A 408 6.29 -21.91 58.95
CA VAL A 408 5.39 -20.85 58.48
C VAL A 408 3.93 -21.26 58.65
N ALA A 409 3.10 -20.38 59.20
CA ALA A 409 1.65 -20.60 59.28
C ALA A 409 0.99 -20.36 57.92
N ASN A 410 0.42 -21.40 57.33
CA ASN A 410 -0.32 -21.37 56.07
C ASN A 410 -1.82 -21.14 56.35
N ALA A 411 -2.24 -19.88 56.22
CA ALA A 411 -3.61 -19.46 56.53
C ALA A 411 -4.67 -20.04 55.57
N GLU A 412 -4.31 -20.41 54.34
CA GLU A 412 -5.25 -20.97 53.36
C GLU A 412 -5.52 -22.46 53.61
N LYS A 413 -4.48 -23.25 53.89
CA LYS A 413 -4.61 -24.68 54.23
C LYS A 413 -5.01 -24.91 55.70
N GLY A 414 -4.82 -23.92 56.57
CA GLY A 414 -4.96 -24.09 58.02
C GLY A 414 -3.87 -24.98 58.63
N THR A 415 -2.67 -24.94 58.06
CA THR A 415 -1.51 -25.76 58.45
C THR A 415 -0.33 -24.92 58.92
N VAL A 416 0.63 -25.57 59.57
CA VAL A 416 1.99 -25.08 59.75
C VAL A 416 2.87 -25.87 58.80
N ASP A 417 3.57 -25.16 57.93
CA ASP A 417 4.37 -25.73 56.84
C ASP A 417 5.85 -25.66 57.20
N PHE A 418 6.51 -26.82 57.15
CA PHE A 418 7.95 -27.00 57.38
C PHE A 418 8.64 -27.27 56.05
N LYS A 419 9.71 -26.52 55.74
CA LYS A 419 10.61 -26.85 54.61
C LYS A 419 11.65 -27.86 55.10
N LEU A 420 11.79 -28.97 54.38
CA LEU A 420 12.65 -30.09 54.76
C LEU A 420 13.69 -30.37 53.67
N LEU A 421 14.97 -30.42 54.08
CA LEU A 421 16.07 -30.89 53.24
C LEU A 421 16.27 -32.40 53.45
N ARG A 422 16.42 -33.17 52.37
CA ARG A 422 16.71 -34.61 52.42
C ARG A 422 18.21 -34.85 52.57
N LEU A 423 18.63 -35.45 53.68
CA LEU A 423 20.04 -35.75 53.95
C LEU A 423 20.43 -37.13 53.43
N ASN A 424 21.55 -37.22 52.71
CA ASN A 424 22.19 -38.48 52.30
C ASN A 424 21.27 -39.46 51.54
N ALA A 425 20.38 -38.98 50.68
CA ALA A 425 19.51 -39.81 49.83
C ALA A 425 20.29 -40.87 49.02
N HIS A 426 21.53 -40.61 48.59
CA HIS A 426 22.36 -41.57 47.86
C HIS A 426 22.66 -42.88 48.62
N SER A 427 22.57 -42.90 49.95
CA SER A 427 22.94 -44.04 50.81
C SER A 427 21.90 -44.39 51.89
N THR A 428 20.84 -43.59 52.03
CA THR A 428 19.77 -43.78 53.04
C THR A 428 18.40 -44.13 52.44
N GLN A 429 18.32 -44.42 51.14
CA GLN A 429 17.13 -45.04 50.54
C GLN A 429 16.82 -46.40 51.23
N PRO A 430 15.55 -46.74 51.47
CA PRO A 430 15.19 -48.08 51.93
C PRO A 430 15.32 -49.11 50.80
N GLU A 431 15.47 -50.39 51.14
CA GLU A 431 15.27 -51.47 50.16
C GLU A 431 13.80 -51.57 49.74
N LYS A 432 13.51 -52.26 48.63
CA LYS A 432 12.19 -52.30 47.96
C LYS A 432 11.03 -52.85 48.82
N SER A 433 11.29 -53.38 50.02
CA SER A 433 10.31 -53.84 51.01
C SER A 433 10.08 -52.89 52.19
N ASP A 434 10.86 -51.82 52.30
CA ASP A 434 11.01 -51.05 53.53
C ASP A 434 10.56 -49.60 53.35
N VAL A 435 10.11 -48.98 54.44
CA VAL A 435 9.68 -47.58 54.43
C VAL A 435 10.38 -46.82 55.55
N ASN A 436 11.04 -45.73 55.16
CA ASN A 436 11.55 -44.73 56.09
C ASN A 436 10.39 -43.86 56.57
N MET A 437 10.16 -43.76 57.89
CA MET A 437 9.11 -42.91 58.46
C MET A 437 9.65 -41.89 59.45
N ILE A 438 9.11 -40.67 59.41
CA ILE A 438 9.48 -39.55 60.29
C ILE A 438 8.25 -38.95 61.00
N ALA A 439 8.46 -38.34 62.16
CA ALA A 439 7.42 -37.59 62.87
C ALA A 439 7.96 -36.23 63.34
N LEU A 440 7.13 -35.20 63.24
CA LEU A 440 7.42 -33.87 63.75
C LEU A 440 7.27 -33.87 65.28
N GLN A 441 8.29 -33.39 65.98
CA GLN A 441 8.33 -33.29 67.43
C GLN A 441 8.54 -31.82 67.85
N ALA A 442 7.58 -31.28 68.59
CA ALA A 442 7.60 -29.94 69.17
C ALA A 442 7.85 -30.04 70.69
N THR A 443 8.99 -29.54 71.14
CA THR A 443 9.34 -29.41 72.57
C THR A 443 8.86 -28.06 73.06
N LEU A 444 7.88 -28.02 73.95
CA LEU A 444 7.21 -26.79 74.36
C LEU A 444 8.09 -25.95 75.30
N LYS A 445 7.98 -24.62 75.20
CA LYS A 445 8.73 -23.63 75.99
C LYS A 445 7.95 -22.33 76.15
N GLY A 446 8.45 -21.41 76.98
CA GLY A 446 7.83 -20.10 77.20
C GLY A 446 6.42 -20.25 77.80
N GLU A 447 5.45 -19.50 77.28
CA GLU A 447 4.07 -19.50 77.79
C GLU A 447 3.32 -20.84 77.63
N ALA A 448 3.85 -21.78 76.85
CA ALA A 448 3.22 -23.09 76.59
C ALA A 448 3.52 -24.16 77.65
N VAL A 449 4.40 -23.89 78.61
CA VAL A 449 4.77 -24.77 79.72
C VAL A 449 4.56 -24.08 81.05
N ASP A 450 4.25 -24.85 82.09
CA ASP A 450 4.11 -24.29 83.43
C ASP A 450 5.48 -23.96 84.06
N LYS A 451 5.50 -23.10 85.08
CA LYS A 451 6.70 -22.50 85.66
C LYS A 451 7.76 -23.50 86.16
N ASP A 452 7.32 -24.68 86.60
CA ASP A 452 8.16 -25.78 87.09
C ASP A 452 8.13 -27.01 86.14
N GLU A 453 7.53 -26.88 84.96
CA GLU A 453 7.41 -27.96 83.97
C GLU A 453 8.62 -28.00 83.02
N THR A 454 9.19 -29.18 82.80
CA THR A 454 10.32 -29.39 81.89
C THR A 454 10.12 -30.64 81.03
N GLY A 455 10.57 -30.60 79.78
CA GLY A 455 10.47 -31.74 78.86
C GLY A 455 9.06 -32.02 78.32
N ALA A 456 8.16 -31.04 78.33
CA ALA A 456 6.84 -31.16 77.70
C ALA A 456 6.99 -31.25 76.17
N VAL A 457 6.52 -32.34 75.58
CA VAL A 457 6.73 -32.65 74.15
C VAL A 457 5.43 -33.12 73.50
N VAL A 458 5.09 -32.54 72.34
CA VAL A 458 4.02 -33.00 71.46
C VAL A 458 4.66 -33.59 70.20
N THR A 459 4.21 -34.76 69.75
CA THR A 459 4.75 -35.44 68.56
C THR A 459 3.62 -35.84 67.63
N SER A 460 3.81 -35.67 66.32
CA SER A 460 2.84 -36.09 65.30
C SER A 460 2.76 -37.61 65.15
N PRO A 461 1.77 -38.14 64.41
CA PRO A 461 1.91 -39.45 63.77
C PRO A 461 3.19 -39.55 62.93
N TYR A 462 3.69 -40.77 62.75
CA TYR A 462 4.77 -41.06 61.80
C TYR A 462 4.22 -41.13 60.37
N VAL A 463 4.90 -40.50 59.43
CA VAL A 463 4.55 -40.39 58.01
C VAL A 463 5.72 -40.87 57.15
N SER A 464 5.48 -41.35 55.92
CA SER A 464 6.57 -41.91 55.09
C SER A 464 7.40 -40.84 54.39
N ILE A 465 8.66 -41.18 54.13
CA ILE A 465 9.51 -40.50 53.15
C ILE A 465 9.33 -41.22 51.81
N TYR A 466 9.01 -40.47 50.76
CA TYR A 466 9.14 -40.93 49.38
C TYR A 466 10.29 -40.19 48.70
N ASP A 467 11.32 -40.93 48.30
CA ASP A 467 12.48 -40.40 47.59
C ASP A 467 12.30 -40.54 46.08
N ASP A 468 12.07 -39.42 45.38
CA ASP A 468 12.12 -39.33 43.92
C ASP A 468 13.57 -39.09 43.50
N ILE A 469 14.24 -40.17 43.08
CA ILE A 469 15.69 -40.20 42.89
C ILE A 469 16.04 -39.89 41.44
N LEU A 470 16.56 -38.68 41.21
CA LEU A 470 17.07 -38.25 39.94
C LEU A 470 18.51 -38.74 39.77
N ASP A 471 18.82 -39.31 38.60
CA ASP A 471 20.16 -39.78 38.27
C ASP A 471 20.97 -38.70 37.58
N ALA A 472 22.13 -38.33 38.14
CA ALA A 472 22.99 -37.36 37.48
C ALA A 472 23.56 -37.87 36.15
N SER A 473 23.46 -39.17 35.81
CA SER A 473 23.72 -39.64 34.43
C SER A 473 22.98 -38.81 33.39
N ASP A 474 21.81 -38.26 33.75
CA ASP A 474 20.88 -37.60 32.84
C ASP A 474 21.03 -36.07 32.86
N VAL A 475 21.97 -35.54 33.67
CA VAL A 475 22.27 -34.11 33.80
C VAL A 475 23.36 -33.68 32.81
N ARG A 476 23.12 -32.61 32.05
CA ARG A 476 24.08 -32.00 31.12
C ARG A 476 24.11 -30.48 31.30
N ILE A 477 25.22 -29.84 30.94
CA ILE A 477 25.28 -28.37 30.82
C ILE A 477 25.00 -28.02 29.35
N ALA A 478 24.22 -26.97 29.10
CA ALA A 478 23.65 -26.65 27.80
C ALA A 478 23.61 -25.14 27.52
N ASP A 479 23.46 -24.80 26.25
CA ASP A 479 23.03 -23.50 25.74
C ASP A 479 21.53 -23.27 26.07
N ASP A 480 21.19 -22.18 26.77
CA ASP A 480 19.80 -21.93 27.22
C ASP A 480 18.87 -21.49 26.09
N ALA A 481 19.39 -20.91 25.01
CA ALA A 481 18.61 -20.39 23.89
C ALA A 481 18.15 -21.48 22.91
N THR A 482 18.89 -22.60 22.86
CA THR A 482 18.61 -23.76 22.00
C THR A 482 18.10 -24.98 22.76
N LEU A 483 18.07 -24.94 24.11
CA LEU A 483 17.48 -25.97 24.95
C LEU A 483 15.96 -26.03 24.75
N THR A 484 15.52 -26.99 23.93
CA THR A 484 14.12 -27.31 23.67
C THR A 484 13.77 -28.68 24.24
N GLU A 485 12.48 -28.96 24.46
CA GLU A 485 12.05 -30.22 25.12
C GLU A 485 12.50 -31.49 24.37
N TRP A 486 12.90 -31.41 23.09
CA TRP A 486 13.16 -32.56 22.22
C TRP A 486 14.43 -32.40 21.35
N GLY A 487 15.60 -32.17 21.95
CA GLY A 487 16.87 -32.23 21.21
C GLY A 487 18.14 -32.07 22.05
N ALA A 488 19.15 -32.90 21.77
CA ALA A 488 20.46 -32.88 22.45
C ALA A 488 21.43 -31.81 21.91
N ASP A 489 21.12 -31.14 20.80
CA ASP A 489 22.00 -30.15 20.12
C ASP A 489 22.33 -28.93 21.00
N ALA A 490 21.55 -28.69 22.06
CA ALA A 490 21.80 -27.66 23.06
C ALA A 490 22.97 -27.99 23.99
N HIS A 491 23.36 -29.26 24.14
CA HIS A 491 24.42 -29.66 25.07
C HIS A 491 25.77 -29.02 24.72
N TYR A 492 26.49 -28.60 25.75
CA TYR A 492 27.92 -28.31 25.68
C TYR A 492 28.70 -29.63 25.71
N ALA A 493 29.86 -29.66 25.06
CA ALA A 493 30.73 -30.83 25.07
C ALA A 493 31.07 -31.24 26.51
N THR A 494 30.91 -32.53 26.84
CA THR A 494 31.19 -33.06 28.19
C THR A 494 32.69 -33.19 28.49
N THR A 495 33.53 -33.15 27.46
CA THR A 495 35.00 -33.21 27.55
C THR A 495 35.65 -32.12 26.70
N PHE A 496 36.84 -31.69 27.11
CA PHE A 496 37.59 -30.65 26.42
C PHE A 496 37.99 -31.05 24.99
N ASP A 497 38.41 -32.31 24.79
CA ASP A 497 38.78 -32.80 23.46
C ASP A 497 37.59 -33.01 22.52
N ALA A 498 36.36 -33.21 23.03
CA ALA A 498 35.15 -33.14 22.20
C ALA A 498 34.91 -31.70 21.72
N CYS A 499 34.99 -30.71 22.62
CA CYS A 499 34.79 -29.29 22.29
C CYS A 499 35.78 -28.77 21.23
N LYS A 500 36.99 -29.33 21.14
CA LYS A 500 37.93 -29.00 20.06
C LYS A 500 37.38 -29.26 18.66
N LEU A 501 36.48 -30.22 18.49
CA LEU A 501 35.90 -30.63 17.20
C LEU A 501 34.62 -29.86 16.83
N GLU A 502 34.03 -29.13 17.78
CA GLU A 502 32.83 -28.31 17.56
C GLU A 502 33.18 -26.96 16.91
N GLU A 503 32.23 -26.34 16.21
CA GLU A 503 32.36 -24.93 15.80
C GLU A 503 32.17 -24.00 17.01
N PRO A 504 32.64 -22.73 16.97
CA PRO A 504 32.38 -21.78 18.05
C PRO A 504 30.88 -21.54 18.26
N ARG A 505 30.38 -21.82 19.47
CA ARG A 505 28.96 -21.66 19.85
C ARG A 505 28.58 -20.18 19.97
N TYR A 506 29.50 -19.35 20.46
CA TYR A 506 29.30 -17.91 20.62
C TYR A 506 30.42 -17.08 20.00
N LYS A 507 30.12 -15.81 19.71
CA LYS A 507 31.08 -14.78 19.34
C LYS A 507 31.14 -13.74 20.46
N MET A 508 32.34 -13.33 20.84
CA MET A 508 32.59 -12.24 21.78
C MET A 508 33.50 -11.18 21.14
N TYR A 509 33.44 -9.94 21.60
CA TYR A 509 34.26 -8.86 21.04
C TYR A 509 35.53 -8.63 21.86
N TYR A 510 36.66 -8.44 21.16
CA TYR A 510 37.99 -8.38 21.78
C TYR A 510 38.15 -7.22 22.77
N ASN A 511 37.32 -6.17 22.65
CA ASN A 511 37.31 -4.94 23.44
C ASN A 511 36.23 -4.92 24.54
N GLU A 512 35.52 -6.02 24.76
CA GLU A 512 34.33 -6.08 25.64
C GLU A 512 34.42 -7.23 26.65
N VAL A 513 33.56 -7.18 27.68
CA VAL A 513 33.40 -8.26 28.66
C VAL A 513 32.21 -9.13 28.24
N PHE A 514 32.48 -10.40 28.00
CA PHE A 514 31.50 -11.42 27.63
C PHE A 514 30.94 -12.11 28.87
N ASN A 515 29.62 -12.27 28.95
CA ASN A 515 28.95 -13.01 30.01
C ASN A 515 28.47 -14.37 29.50
N LEU A 516 29.02 -15.46 30.03
CA LEU A 516 28.59 -16.82 29.73
C LEU A 516 27.43 -17.28 30.63
N LYS A 517 27.23 -16.65 31.80
CA LYS A 517 26.22 -17.05 32.78
C LYS A 517 24.80 -16.85 32.28
N ASP A 518 24.58 -15.78 31.51
CA ASP A 518 23.27 -15.45 30.91
C ASP A 518 22.88 -16.39 29.75
N LEU A 519 23.81 -17.25 29.30
CA LEU A 519 23.65 -18.13 28.14
C LEU A 519 23.59 -19.62 28.52
N VAL A 520 23.85 -19.98 29.78
CA VAL A 520 24.02 -21.39 30.21
C VAL A 520 22.85 -21.93 31.03
N ALA A 521 22.35 -23.08 30.59
CA ALA A 521 21.37 -23.91 31.27
C ALA A 521 21.98 -25.22 31.77
N THR A 522 21.24 -25.89 32.64
CA THR A 522 21.43 -27.31 32.95
C THR A 522 20.22 -28.04 32.41
N CYS A 523 20.46 -29.08 31.63
CA CYS A 523 19.44 -30.01 31.12
C CYS A 523 19.36 -31.23 32.05
N PHE A 524 18.15 -31.78 32.20
CA PHE A 524 17.88 -33.08 32.79
C PHE A 524 16.97 -33.91 31.87
N GLY A 525 17.35 -35.16 31.61
CA GLY A 525 16.53 -36.16 30.90
C GLY A 525 17.20 -36.91 29.75
N ASP A 526 18.54 -36.93 29.69
CA ASP A 526 19.35 -37.53 28.62
C ASP A 526 19.30 -39.08 28.57
N ASN A 527 18.11 -39.66 28.33
CA ASN A 527 17.90 -41.09 28.09
C ASN A 527 17.56 -41.39 26.62
N GLU A 528 18.14 -42.49 26.11
CA GLU A 528 18.04 -42.89 24.70
C GLU A 528 16.62 -43.30 24.25
N GLU A 529 15.74 -43.66 25.18
CA GLU A 529 14.38 -44.15 24.87
C GLU A 529 13.34 -43.04 24.70
N THR A 530 13.55 -41.85 25.27
CA THR A 530 12.55 -40.75 25.22
C THR A 530 13.07 -39.42 24.68
N ASN A 531 14.38 -39.12 24.76
CA ASN A 531 14.97 -37.89 24.22
C ASN A 531 14.28 -36.58 24.71
N ILE A 532 13.89 -36.53 25.99
CA ILE A 532 13.21 -35.40 26.62
C ILE A 532 14.25 -34.53 27.36
N HIS A 533 14.50 -33.32 26.87
CA HIS A 533 15.53 -32.42 27.39
C HIS A 533 14.91 -31.23 28.13
N ARG A 534 14.94 -31.22 29.46
CA ARG A 534 14.25 -30.20 30.27
C ARG A 534 15.22 -29.36 31.09
N LYS A 535 14.97 -28.04 31.14
CA LYS A 535 15.73 -27.12 32.00
C LYS A 535 15.57 -27.51 33.48
N PHE A 536 16.70 -27.80 34.12
CA PHE A 536 16.78 -28.29 35.49
C PHE A 536 16.95 -27.12 36.48
N PRO A 537 16.12 -27.01 37.54
CA PRO A 537 16.18 -25.89 38.47
C PRO A 537 17.32 -26.08 39.48
N ILE A 538 18.54 -25.74 39.07
CA ILE A 538 19.76 -25.97 39.88
C ILE A 538 19.71 -25.34 41.28
N GLU A 539 19.05 -24.19 41.43
CA GLU A 539 18.95 -23.43 42.68
C GLU A 539 18.11 -24.17 43.74
N ASP A 540 17.02 -24.84 43.35
CA ASP A 540 16.20 -25.68 44.24
C ASP A 540 17.06 -26.75 44.94
N TYR A 541 18.04 -27.29 44.21
CA TYR A 541 18.97 -28.33 44.65
C TYR A 541 20.24 -27.76 45.29
N SER A 542 20.30 -26.46 45.62
CA SER A 542 21.49 -25.79 46.18
C SER A 542 22.75 -26.00 45.33
N LEU A 543 22.60 -26.03 44.00
CA LEU A 543 23.70 -26.12 43.04
C LEU A 543 23.94 -24.77 42.35
N SER A 544 25.19 -24.49 42.01
CA SER A 544 25.61 -23.25 41.33
C SER A 544 26.60 -23.51 40.20
N TYR A 545 26.81 -22.53 39.32
CA TYR A 545 27.84 -22.60 38.29
C TYR A 545 29.15 -21.98 38.77
N ARG A 546 30.26 -22.67 38.47
CA ARG A 546 31.63 -22.16 38.56
C ARG A 546 32.23 -22.10 37.15
N PHE A 547 32.70 -20.93 36.78
CA PHE A 547 33.23 -20.60 35.46
C PHE A 547 34.75 -20.53 35.46
N ALA A 548 35.38 -20.97 34.37
CA ALA A 548 36.82 -20.87 34.16
C ALA A 548 37.18 -20.86 32.66
N VAL A 549 38.43 -20.53 32.34
CA VAL A 549 39.06 -20.97 31.09
C VAL A 549 39.42 -22.45 31.25
N ALA A 550 39.27 -23.28 30.21
CA ALA A 550 39.73 -24.67 30.28
C ALA A 550 41.28 -24.71 30.39
N SER A 551 41.79 -25.51 31.33
CA SER A 551 43.21 -25.53 31.73
C SER A 551 44.09 -26.42 30.84
N SER A 552 43.47 -27.31 30.07
CA SER A 552 44.09 -28.09 29.02
C SER A 552 44.43 -27.20 27.81
N LYS A 553 45.55 -27.46 27.13
CA LYS A 553 45.98 -26.67 25.96
C LYS A 553 45.10 -26.90 24.73
N TYR A 554 44.81 -25.83 23.97
CA TYR A 554 44.21 -25.92 22.64
C TYR A 554 45.19 -25.39 21.58
N GLU A 555 46.20 -26.20 21.27
CA GLU A 555 47.20 -25.89 20.26
C GLU A 555 46.66 -26.18 18.84
N ILE A 556 46.55 -25.13 18.02
CA ILE A 556 46.23 -25.20 16.58
C ILE A 556 47.51 -25.01 15.76
N GLU A 557 47.76 -25.89 14.80
CA GLU A 557 48.90 -25.79 13.88
C GLU A 557 48.50 -25.10 12.56
N THR A 558 49.34 -24.18 12.09
CA THR A 558 49.15 -23.48 10.80
C THR A 558 50.48 -23.38 10.07
N GLY A 559 50.72 -24.29 9.13
CA GLY A 559 51.98 -24.38 8.38
C GLY A 559 53.14 -24.87 9.25
N ALA A 560 53.94 -23.95 9.80
CA ALA A 560 55.10 -24.25 10.62
C ALA A 560 55.04 -23.59 12.02
N THR A 561 53.88 -23.06 12.41
CA THR A 561 53.65 -22.46 13.73
C THR A 561 52.50 -23.15 14.46
N THR A 562 52.58 -23.16 15.79
CA THR A 562 51.59 -23.76 16.69
C THR A 562 51.11 -22.68 17.66
N THR A 563 49.80 -22.44 17.74
CA THR A 563 49.20 -21.41 18.61
C THR A 563 48.21 -22.04 19.58
N ASP A 564 48.51 -21.91 20.87
CA ASP A 564 47.61 -22.27 21.97
C ASP A 564 46.51 -21.21 22.13
N GLN A 565 45.24 -21.56 21.85
CA GLN A 565 44.12 -20.61 21.86
C GLN A 565 43.80 -20.11 23.28
N GLN A 566 44.07 -20.92 24.32
CA GLN A 566 43.70 -20.62 25.71
C GLN A 566 44.43 -19.40 26.30
N LYS A 567 45.49 -18.93 25.64
CA LYS A 567 46.28 -17.75 26.06
C LYS A 567 45.63 -16.41 25.71
N TRP A 568 44.58 -16.41 24.90
CA TRP A 568 43.96 -15.18 24.38
C TRP A 568 42.68 -14.79 25.11
N ILE A 569 42.35 -15.50 26.19
CA ILE A 569 41.14 -15.33 26.99
C ILE A 569 41.47 -15.31 28.48
N LYS A 570 40.72 -14.51 29.23
CA LYS A 570 40.81 -14.41 30.68
C LYS A 570 39.42 -14.54 31.28
N CYS A 571 39.30 -15.35 32.33
CA CYS A 571 38.13 -15.32 33.21
C CYS A 571 38.33 -14.15 34.19
N ASN A 572 37.46 -13.16 34.14
CA ASN A 572 37.48 -12.01 35.05
C ASN A 572 36.76 -12.34 36.35
N ASP A 573 35.63 -13.05 36.27
CA ASP A 573 34.83 -13.45 37.42
C ASP A 573 34.33 -14.90 37.23
N ALA A 574 34.64 -15.77 38.19
CA ALA A 574 34.35 -17.20 38.15
C ALA A 574 32.95 -17.57 38.69
N GLU A 575 32.22 -16.63 39.29
CA GLU A 575 30.86 -16.83 39.84
C GLU A 575 29.81 -16.08 39.01
N ALA A 576 30.17 -14.92 38.47
CA ALA A 576 29.37 -14.17 37.50
C ALA A 576 29.57 -14.65 36.05
N GLY A 577 30.59 -15.47 35.76
CA GLY A 577 30.81 -16.03 34.42
C GLY A 577 31.30 -15.03 33.38
N LEU A 578 32.08 -14.03 33.83
CA LEU A 578 32.55 -12.93 33.02
C LEU A 578 33.96 -13.21 32.45
N TYR A 579 34.12 -12.99 31.15
CA TYR A 579 35.35 -13.23 30.40
C TYR A 579 35.74 -12.00 29.56
N GLN A 580 37.01 -11.89 29.22
CA GLN A 580 37.52 -10.92 28.25
C GLN A 580 38.64 -11.53 27.39
N ALA A 581 38.95 -10.91 26.26
CA ALA A 581 40.21 -11.18 25.58
C ALA A 581 41.40 -10.72 26.45
N GLU A 582 42.52 -11.44 26.37
CA GLU A 582 43.72 -11.12 27.16
C GLU A 582 44.24 -9.72 26.78
N ASP A 583 44.44 -8.88 27.79
CA ASP A 583 44.74 -7.44 27.69
C ASP A 583 43.85 -6.61 26.74
N PHE A 584 42.66 -7.11 26.38
CA PHE A 584 41.82 -6.60 25.27
C PHE A 584 42.63 -6.44 23.96
N SER A 585 43.55 -7.37 23.69
CA SER A 585 44.47 -7.31 22.55
C SER A 585 43.80 -7.66 21.21
N LYS A 586 44.09 -6.88 20.16
CA LYS A 586 43.67 -7.20 18.78
C LYS A 586 44.30 -8.48 18.23
N GLU A 587 45.38 -8.99 18.83
CA GLU A 587 45.99 -10.28 18.46
C GLU A 587 45.15 -11.50 18.90
N ALA A 588 44.17 -11.27 19.78
CA ALA A 588 43.14 -12.24 20.15
C ALA A 588 42.03 -12.38 19.09
N ILE A 589 41.93 -11.46 18.11
CA ILE A 589 40.88 -11.55 17.08
C ILE A 589 41.13 -12.74 16.16
N GLY A 590 40.09 -13.53 15.90
CA GLY A 590 40.14 -14.79 15.15
C GLY A 590 40.65 -15.99 15.97
N ARG A 591 40.80 -15.85 17.29
CA ARG A 591 41.13 -16.97 18.19
C ARG A 591 39.87 -17.66 18.68
N THR A 592 39.97 -18.97 18.92
CA THR A 592 38.82 -19.82 19.28
C THR A 592 39.01 -20.55 20.63
N PRO A 593 39.17 -19.83 21.75
CA PRO A 593 39.36 -20.44 23.06
C PRO A 593 38.14 -21.26 23.51
N ILE A 594 38.39 -22.22 24.41
CA ILE A 594 37.38 -23.08 25.04
C ILE A 594 37.23 -22.66 26.50
N LEU A 595 36.00 -22.28 26.85
CA LEU A 595 35.57 -21.94 28.20
C LEU A 595 35.05 -23.22 28.90
N LYS A 596 35.15 -23.26 30.22
CA LYS A 596 34.70 -24.37 31.07
C LYS A 596 33.64 -23.89 32.04
N VAL A 597 32.53 -24.61 32.10
CA VAL A 597 31.49 -24.45 33.13
C VAL A 597 31.46 -25.72 33.98
N GLU A 598 31.44 -25.58 35.29
CA GLU A 598 31.22 -26.65 36.25
C GLU A 598 29.96 -26.36 37.05
N LEU A 599 29.00 -27.29 37.06
CA LEU A 599 27.89 -27.30 38.01
C LEU A 599 28.40 -27.92 39.31
N VAL A 600 28.31 -27.18 40.43
CA VAL A 600 28.89 -27.56 41.72
C VAL A 600 27.86 -27.56 42.84
N ASP A 601 28.13 -28.35 43.89
CA ASP A 601 27.40 -28.30 45.15
C ASP A 601 27.95 -27.24 46.13
N ALA A 602 27.30 -27.10 47.29
CA ALA A 602 27.72 -26.19 48.35
C ALA A 602 29.10 -26.51 48.98
N ASP A 603 29.58 -27.76 48.86
CA ASP A 603 30.93 -28.19 49.28
C ASP A 603 31.99 -27.96 48.17
N GLY A 604 31.58 -27.49 46.99
CA GLY A 604 32.43 -27.21 45.82
C GLY A 604 32.77 -28.41 44.94
N ASN A 605 32.17 -29.59 45.19
CA ASN A 605 32.30 -30.79 44.37
C ASN A 605 31.65 -30.58 42.99
N VAL A 606 32.30 -31.04 41.92
CA VAL A 606 31.76 -30.92 40.56
C VAL A 606 30.72 -32.00 40.32
N VAL A 607 29.45 -31.59 40.25
CA VAL A 607 28.32 -32.44 39.85
C VAL A 607 28.45 -32.77 38.37
N ARG A 608 28.56 -31.77 37.49
CA ARG A 608 28.78 -31.95 36.04
C ARG A 608 29.68 -30.85 35.47
N ARG A 609 30.26 -31.10 34.30
CA ARG A 609 31.14 -30.18 33.57
C ARG A 609 30.71 -30.10 32.11
N GLY A 610 30.81 -28.92 31.52
CA GLY A 610 30.60 -28.65 30.11
C GLY A 610 31.67 -27.70 29.58
N PHE A 611 31.96 -27.81 28.29
CA PHE A 611 32.93 -27.00 27.58
C PHE A 611 32.27 -26.31 26.39
N VAL A 612 32.59 -25.03 26.18
CA VAL A 612 32.02 -24.24 25.09
C VAL A 612 33.10 -23.42 24.40
N LYS A 613 33.20 -23.58 23.08
CA LYS A 613 34.13 -22.82 22.24
C LYS A 613 33.52 -21.48 21.88
N VAL A 614 34.31 -20.40 21.97
CA VAL A 614 33.90 -19.05 21.57
C VAL A 614 34.87 -18.47 20.55
N GLU A 615 34.39 -17.64 19.62
CA GLU A 615 35.23 -16.88 18.70
C GLU A 615 35.43 -15.46 19.25
N ILE A 616 36.68 -15.04 19.42
CA ILE A 616 37.00 -13.63 19.71
C ILE A 616 37.03 -12.86 18.39
N GLY A 617 36.11 -11.92 18.22
CA GLY A 617 35.93 -11.09 17.04
C GLY A 617 36.06 -9.59 17.32
N VAL A 618 35.58 -8.78 16.38
CA VAL A 618 35.53 -7.32 16.47
C VAL A 618 34.22 -6.79 15.90
N THR A 619 33.65 -5.78 16.53
CA THR A 619 32.50 -5.03 16.01
C THR A 619 32.99 -4.14 14.87
N LYS A 620 32.44 -4.30 13.66
CA LYS A 620 32.64 -3.35 12.56
C LYS A 620 31.55 -2.28 12.59
N SER A 621 31.86 -1.06 12.17
CA SER A 621 30.85 -0.05 11.83
C SER A 621 30.09 -0.41 10.54
N ASP A 622 28.96 0.26 10.30
CA ASP A 622 28.07 -0.03 9.16
C ASP A 622 28.70 0.24 7.78
N ASP A 623 28.29 -0.55 6.79
CA ASP A 623 28.76 -0.44 5.39
C ASP A 623 28.43 0.93 4.78
N MET A 624 29.48 1.66 4.38
CA MET A 624 29.36 3.06 3.95
C MET A 624 29.13 3.16 2.45
N THR A 625 28.15 3.97 2.04
CA THR A 625 27.97 4.38 0.63
C THR A 625 28.41 5.82 0.42
N LEU A 626 29.21 6.06 -0.62
CA LEU A 626 29.52 7.38 -1.16
C LEU A 626 28.67 7.62 -2.43
N PRO A 627 27.54 8.34 -2.34
CA PRO A 627 26.69 8.66 -3.49
C PRO A 627 27.14 9.94 -4.21
N MET A 628 27.14 9.91 -5.54
CA MET A 628 27.26 11.09 -6.41
C MET A 628 26.05 11.16 -7.35
N THR A 629 25.14 12.10 -7.09
CA THR A 629 24.06 12.44 -8.02
C THR A 629 24.61 13.33 -9.14
N LEU A 630 24.39 12.91 -10.37
CA LEU A 630 24.82 13.58 -11.60
C LEU A 630 23.67 14.41 -12.18
N GLY A 631 24.01 15.43 -12.98
CA GLY A 631 23.01 16.21 -13.72
C GLY A 631 22.33 15.38 -14.81
N THR A 632 21.06 15.70 -15.10
CA THR A 632 20.24 14.97 -16.08
C THR A 632 20.90 14.90 -17.46
N LEU A 633 21.14 13.68 -17.94
CA LEU A 633 21.63 13.41 -19.28
C LEU A 633 20.49 13.46 -20.29
N THR A 634 20.72 14.06 -21.45
CA THR A 634 19.81 13.99 -22.59
C THR A 634 20.34 12.92 -23.56
N TYR A 635 19.47 12.04 -24.06
CA TYR A 635 19.86 11.06 -25.08
C TYR A 635 20.27 11.76 -26.38
N GLU A 636 21.25 11.20 -27.09
CA GLU A 636 21.78 11.73 -28.36
C GLU A 636 21.87 10.61 -29.41
N CYS A 637 23.09 10.09 -29.68
CA CYS A 637 23.35 8.99 -30.59
C CYS A 637 23.95 7.80 -29.86
N SER A 638 23.73 6.59 -30.38
CA SER A 638 24.29 5.35 -29.85
C SER A 638 25.81 5.37 -29.65
N THR A 639 26.51 6.22 -30.42
CA THR A 639 27.95 6.43 -30.38
C THR A 639 28.42 7.55 -29.46
N THR A 640 27.53 8.45 -28.99
CA THR A 640 27.88 9.48 -28.00
C THR A 640 28.34 8.78 -26.71
N ALA A 641 29.50 9.18 -26.19
CA ALA A 641 30.07 8.64 -24.96
C ALA A 641 29.93 9.63 -23.81
N ALA A 642 29.35 9.18 -22.70
CA ALA A 642 29.35 9.88 -21.43
C ALA A 642 30.49 9.34 -20.54
N THR A 643 31.03 10.18 -19.66
CA THR A 643 32.03 9.77 -18.67
C THR A 643 31.95 10.68 -17.45
N TYR A 644 31.89 10.06 -16.27
CA TYR A 644 31.78 10.71 -14.97
C TYR A 644 32.84 10.16 -14.02
N GLU A 645 33.35 11.01 -13.13
CA GLU A 645 34.36 10.59 -12.16
C GLU A 645 34.08 11.09 -10.73
N MET A 646 34.20 10.19 -9.77
CA MET A 646 34.51 10.56 -8.39
C MET A 646 36.01 10.78 -8.32
N ASN A 647 36.43 12.03 -8.51
CA ASN A 647 37.84 12.39 -8.44
C ASN A 647 38.39 12.29 -7.01
N GLU A 648 39.71 12.38 -6.92
CA GLU A 648 40.47 12.16 -5.68
C GLU A 648 40.05 13.09 -4.54
N GLU A 649 39.71 14.35 -4.86
CA GLU A 649 39.25 15.36 -3.89
C GLU A 649 37.84 15.07 -3.41
N TYR A 650 36.94 14.65 -4.31
CA TYR A 650 35.57 14.27 -3.95
C TYR A 650 35.56 13.09 -2.95
N ILE A 651 36.39 12.07 -3.20
CA ILE A 651 36.55 10.92 -2.30
C ILE A 651 37.24 11.35 -1.00
N ARG A 652 38.23 12.27 -1.05
CA ARG A 652 38.91 12.81 0.13
C ARG A 652 37.95 13.53 1.08
N GLU A 653 37.12 14.42 0.57
CA GLU A 653 36.19 15.21 1.39
C GLU A 653 34.94 14.43 1.84
N ASN A 654 34.56 13.35 1.14
CA ASN A 654 33.29 12.65 1.40
C ASN A 654 33.41 11.20 1.87
N LEU A 655 34.58 10.57 1.74
CA LEU A 655 34.87 9.24 2.28
C LEU A 655 36.06 9.28 3.23
N TYR A 656 37.26 9.63 2.75
CA TYR A 656 38.49 9.48 3.56
C TYR A 656 38.44 10.29 4.88
N ARG A 657 37.84 11.49 4.89
CA ARG A 657 37.65 12.30 6.11
C ARG A 657 36.38 11.99 6.94
N LYS A 658 35.53 11.05 6.49
CA LYS A 658 34.20 10.81 7.08
C LYS A 658 33.95 9.35 7.49
N ILE A 659 34.67 8.40 6.90
CA ILE A 659 34.61 6.99 7.29
C ILE A 659 35.06 6.85 8.75
N ALA A 660 34.27 6.15 9.56
CA ALA A 660 34.52 5.97 10.99
C ALA A 660 34.54 4.48 11.34
N ASN A 661 35.24 4.12 12.40
CA ASN A 661 35.20 2.77 12.96
C ASN A 661 34.21 2.67 14.13
N SER A 662 33.93 1.45 14.59
CA SER A 662 33.01 1.19 15.72
C SER A 662 33.47 1.81 17.06
N LEU A 663 34.75 2.17 17.19
CA LEU A 663 35.32 2.84 18.39
C LEU A 663 35.21 4.37 18.34
N GLY A 664 34.66 4.93 17.25
CA GLY A 664 34.49 6.37 17.08
C GLY A 664 35.73 7.11 16.57
N GLU A 665 36.77 6.41 16.11
CA GLU A 665 37.85 7.03 15.34
C GLU A 665 37.30 7.42 13.95
N VAL A 666 37.46 8.69 13.57
CA VAL A 666 36.91 9.26 12.32
C VAL A 666 38.04 9.71 11.40
N GLY A 667 38.03 9.15 10.19
CA GLY A 667 38.92 9.49 9.10
C GLY A 667 40.16 8.61 9.00
N MET A 668 40.64 8.44 7.76
CA MET A 668 41.88 7.75 7.41
C MET A 668 42.50 8.40 6.17
N SER A 669 43.80 8.19 5.93
CA SER A 669 44.43 8.58 4.67
C SER A 669 43.94 7.71 3.50
N HIS A 670 44.19 8.16 2.27
CA HIS A 670 43.93 7.35 1.08
C HIS A 670 44.83 6.10 1.02
N GLU A 671 46.03 6.15 1.61
CA GLU A 671 46.94 5.01 1.67
C GLU A 671 46.43 3.96 2.66
N GLU A 672 45.96 4.36 3.84
CA GLU A 672 45.28 3.47 4.78
C GLU A 672 44.01 2.88 4.18
N PHE A 673 43.19 3.69 3.50
CA PHE A 673 41.97 3.21 2.83
C PHE A 673 42.28 2.13 1.79
N TRP A 674 43.17 2.36 0.83
CA TRP A 674 43.46 1.38 -0.22
C TRP A 674 44.36 0.23 0.23
N ASN A 675 45.02 0.33 1.39
CA ASN A 675 45.61 -0.83 2.05
C ASN A 675 44.56 -1.67 2.80
N LEU A 676 43.48 -1.07 3.31
CA LEU A 676 42.43 -1.76 4.06
C LEU A 676 41.35 -2.38 3.16
N TYR A 677 40.87 -1.62 2.17
CA TYR A 677 39.84 -2.02 1.21
C TYR A 677 40.47 -2.52 -0.09
N ASP A 678 40.28 -3.81 -0.37
CA ASP A 678 40.96 -4.47 -1.48
C ASP A 678 40.23 -4.21 -2.81
N ALA A 679 40.85 -3.39 -3.67
CA ALA A 679 40.35 -3.08 -5.00
C ALA A 679 40.21 -4.32 -5.93
N SER A 680 40.90 -5.43 -5.66
CA SER A 680 40.72 -6.68 -6.41
C SER A 680 39.46 -7.46 -6.00
N THR A 681 38.87 -7.14 -4.84
CA THR A 681 37.57 -7.68 -4.39
C THR A 681 36.37 -6.88 -4.92
N ALA A 682 36.61 -5.87 -5.77
CA ALA A 682 35.58 -4.95 -6.22
C ALA A 682 34.45 -5.65 -6.99
N THR A 683 33.22 -5.53 -6.49
CA THR A 683 32.00 -5.99 -7.18
C THR A 683 31.22 -4.81 -7.72
N THR A 684 30.68 -4.93 -8.94
CA THR A 684 29.93 -3.87 -9.62
C THR A 684 28.46 -4.23 -9.79
N ALA A 685 27.61 -3.22 -9.83
CA ALA A 685 26.19 -3.34 -10.17
C ALA A 685 25.73 -2.13 -10.96
N VAL A 686 24.79 -2.34 -11.88
CA VAL A 686 24.03 -1.25 -12.52
C VAL A 686 22.56 -1.60 -12.50
N THR A 687 21.73 -0.62 -12.19
CA THR A 687 20.27 -0.71 -12.24
C THR A 687 19.68 0.41 -13.07
N LYS A 688 18.52 0.14 -13.68
CA LYS A 688 17.68 1.09 -14.39
C LYS A 688 16.30 1.04 -13.75
N ASN A 689 15.82 2.18 -13.24
CA ASN A 689 14.56 2.30 -12.49
C ASN A 689 14.44 1.23 -11.38
N GLY A 690 15.55 0.99 -10.66
CA GLY A 690 15.66 0.00 -9.57
C GLY A 690 15.84 -1.47 -10.00
N SER A 691 15.69 -1.80 -11.29
CA SER A 691 15.89 -3.18 -11.80
C SER A 691 17.31 -3.37 -12.34
N ALA A 692 17.92 -4.54 -12.11
CA ALA A 692 19.26 -4.86 -12.62
C ALA A 692 19.34 -4.72 -14.15
N TYR A 693 20.39 -4.07 -14.66
CA TYR A 693 20.50 -3.68 -16.06
C TYR A 693 21.92 -3.84 -16.61
N GLY A 694 22.07 -4.33 -17.83
CA GLY A 694 23.36 -4.61 -18.47
C GLY A 694 23.91 -3.42 -19.26
N MET A 695 24.98 -2.79 -18.75
CA MET A 695 25.82 -1.81 -19.47
C MET A 695 27.23 -1.77 -18.85
N SER A 696 28.11 -0.95 -19.41
CA SER A 696 29.40 -0.60 -18.81
C SER A 696 29.24 -0.06 -17.39
N ALA A 697 29.89 -0.71 -16.43
CA ALA A 697 29.81 -0.40 -15.01
C ALA A 697 30.96 0.53 -14.55
N PRO A 698 30.90 1.10 -13.33
CA PRO A 698 32.00 1.92 -12.80
C PRO A 698 33.27 1.10 -12.59
N SER A 699 34.42 1.76 -12.71
CA SER A 699 35.75 1.16 -12.60
C SER A 699 36.64 1.95 -11.65
N ILE A 700 37.52 1.25 -10.92
CA ILE A 700 38.59 1.88 -10.15
C ILE A 700 39.74 2.16 -11.12
N VAL A 701 40.18 3.42 -11.20
CA VAL A 701 41.29 3.85 -12.07
C VAL A 701 42.43 4.36 -11.19
N ASP A 702 43.62 3.78 -11.38
CA ASP A 702 44.84 4.17 -10.69
C ASP A 702 45.36 5.53 -11.18
N GLY A 703 45.82 6.36 -10.23
CA GLY A 703 46.60 7.56 -10.53
C GLY A 703 47.96 7.24 -11.18
N PRO A 704 48.59 8.21 -11.86
CA PRO A 704 49.85 8.02 -12.56
C PRO A 704 50.96 7.55 -11.61
N THR A 705 51.60 6.42 -11.95
CA THR A 705 52.44 5.68 -11.01
C THR A 705 53.83 6.29 -10.80
N SER A 706 54.03 6.93 -9.65
CA SER A 706 55.35 7.05 -9.02
C SER A 706 55.27 6.92 -7.49
N ALA A 707 55.95 5.91 -6.95
CA ALA A 707 56.20 5.70 -5.52
C ALA A 707 54.97 5.62 -4.56
N GLY A 708 54.13 4.59 -4.71
CA GLY A 708 53.26 4.05 -3.64
C GLY A 708 52.01 4.84 -3.28
N VAL A 709 52.08 6.18 -3.26
CA VAL A 709 51.02 7.09 -2.78
C VAL A 709 49.91 7.36 -3.81
N ALA A 710 49.77 6.51 -4.83
CA ALA A 710 48.87 6.75 -5.96
C ALA A 710 47.39 6.73 -5.53
N THR A 711 46.83 7.92 -5.39
CA THR A 711 45.39 8.15 -5.24
C THR A 711 44.62 7.52 -6.39
N LYS A 712 43.52 6.83 -6.07
CA LYS A 712 42.61 6.24 -7.05
C LYS A 712 41.38 7.12 -7.22
N LYS A 713 40.79 7.09 -8.42
CA LYS A 713 39.48 7.68 -8.72
C LYS A 713 38.53 6.61 -9.23
N ILE A 714 37.22 6.83 -9.06
CA ILE A 714 36.21 5.95 -9.67
C ILE A 714 35.73 6.61 -10.95
N VAL A 715 35.76 5.89 -12.07
CA VAL A 715 35.31 6.37 -13.38
C VAL A 715 34.20 5.48 -13.91
N TRP A 716 33.07 6.09 -14.28
CA TRP A 716 31.98 5.43 -15.00
C TRP A 716 31.87 6.02 -16.40
N SER A 717 32.13 5.18 -17.41
CA SER A 717 32.10 5.53 -18.82
C SER A 717 31.17 4.56 -19.56
N PHE A 718 30.30 5.09 -20.40
CA PHE A 718 29.37 4.32 -21.23
C PHE A 718 29.00 5.09 -22.50
N LYS A 719 28.51 4.40 -23.52
CA LYS A 719 27.88 5.00 -24.69
C LYS A 719 26.38 5.10 -24.51
N HIS A 720 25.74 6.13 -25.07
CA HIS A 720 24.29 6.30 -24.94
C HIS A 720 23.52 5.10 -25.51
N GLY A 721 24.06 4.39 -26.51
CA GLY A 721 23.45 3.17 -27.06
C GLY A 721 23.29 2.03 -26.03
N GLU A 722 24.07 2.02 -24.95
CA GLU A 722 23.94 1.05 -23.87
C GLU A 722 22.72 1.33 -22.97
N LEU A 723 22.17 2.55 -22.98
CA LEU A 723 21.03 2.95 -22.17
C LEU A 723 19.71 2.28 -22.60
N GLY A 724 19.59 1.85 -23.85
CA GLY A 724 18.37 1.29 -24.44
C GLY A 724 17.18 2.28 -24.43
N LYS A 725 15.95 1.79 -24.67
CA LYS A 725 14.73 2.63 -24.63
C LYS A 725 14.60 3.38 -23.29
N ILE A 726 14.55 4.70 -23.32
CA ILE A 726 14.50 5.57 -22.13
C ILE A 726 13.07 5.72 -21.58
N GLY A 727 12.05 5.69 -22.44
CA GLY A 727 10.73 6.23 -22.09
C GLY A 727 10.80 7.74 -21.83
N SER A 728 9.85 8.31 -21.08
CA SER A 728 9.87 9.75 -20.76
C SER A 728 11.15 10.17 -20.00
N THR A 729 11.53 9.35 -19.03
CA THR A 729 12.70 9.49 -18.16
C THR A 729 13.05 8.11 -17.59
N SER A 730 14.34 7.85 -17.39
CA SER A 730 14.83 6.67 -16.65
C SER A 730 16.01 7.05 -15.76
N THR A 731 15.96 6.66 -14.49
CA THR A 731 17.07 6.81 -13.54
C THR A 731 17.97 5.59 -13.61
N PHE A 732 19.27 5.80 -13.77
CA PHE A 732 20.29 4.76 -13.71
C PHE A 732 21.13 4.94 -12.44
N VAL A 733 21.32 3.85 -11.70
CA VAL A 733 22.19 3.81 -10.51
C VAL A 733 23.27 2.77 -10.76
N ALA A 734 24.53 3.23 -10.77
CA ALA A 734 25.70 2.43 -11.12
C ALA A 734 26.72 2.48 -9.97
N SER A 735 27.11 1.32 -9.44
CA SER A 735 27.97 1.24 -8.25
C SER A 735 29.14 0.25 -8.39
N ILE A 736 30.15 0.49 -7.56
CA ILE A 736 31.30 -0.40 -7.34
C ILE A 736 31.59 -0.48 -5.83
N THR A 737 31.71 -1.69 -5.31
CA THR A 737 31.78 -1.99 -3.88
C THR A 737 33.07 -2.75 -3.56
N VAL A 738 33.89 -2.21 -2.66
CA VAL A 738 35.17 -2.82 -2.23
C VAL A 738 35.06 -3.34 -0.79
N LYS A 739 35.75 -4.44 -0.47
CA LYS A 739 35.66 -5.08 0.85
C LYS A 739 36.90 -4.85 1.71
N ASN A 740 36.67 -4.69 3.00
CA ASN A 740 37.71 -4.62 4.02
C ASN A 740 38.36 -6.00 4.17
N LYS A 741 39.67 -6.08 3.88
CA LYS A 741 40.40 -7.35 3.87
C LYS A 741 40.93 -7.79 5.24
N LEU A 742 40.77 -6.94 6.27
CA LEU A 742 41.19 -7.24 7.64
C LEU A 742 39.98 -7.61 8.51
N ALA A 743 39.94 -8.89 8.89
CA ALA A 743 38.97 -9.40 9.86
C ALA A 743 39.09 -8.69 11.22
N SER A 744 40.30 -8.26 11.60
CA SER A 744 40.64 -7.55 12.84
C SER A 744 40.48 -6.03 12.79
N SER A 745 39.86 -5.48 11.74
CA SER A 745 39.61 -4.03 11.62
C SER A 745 38.21 -3.66 12.10
N GLU A 746 38.10 -2.57 12.85
CA GLU A 746 36.85 -1.99 13.39
C GLU A 746 36.06 -1.17 12.34
N TYR A 747 36.68 -0.90 11.19
CA TYR A 747 36.08 -0.15 10.08
C TYR A 747 35.11 -1.03 9.26
N PRO A 748 34.23 -0.44 8.42
CA PRO A 748 33.16 -1.14 7.72
C PRO A 748 33.59 -2.40 6.95
N ALA A 749 32.64 -3.32 6.71
CA ALA A 749 32.94 -4.56 6.00
C ALA A 749 33.08 -4.32 4.49
N ALA A 750 32.30 -3.39 3.95
CA ALA A 750 32.38 -2.91 2.59
C ALA A 750 32.16 -1.39 2.48
N VAL A 751 32.66 -0.81 1.38
CA VAL A 751 32.42 0.58 0.99
C VAL A 751 31.98 0.63 -0.46
N THR A 752 30.85 1.29 -0.71
CA THR A 752 30.18 1.38 -2.01
C THR A 752 30.30 2.78 -2.60
N PHE A 753 30.93 2.90 -3.77
CA PHE A 753 30.90 4.12 -4.58
C PHE A 753 29.70 4.02 -5.52
N GLN A 754 28.78 4.98 -5.50
CA GLN A 754 27.53 4.96 -6.27
C GLN A 754 27.33 6.24 -7.09
N PHE A 755 27.15 6.11 -8.40
CA PHE A 755 26.64 7.18 -9.27
C PHE A 755 25.14 7.01 -9.47
N THR A 756 24.41 8.13 -9.49
CA THR A 756 22.99 8.19 -9.86
C THR A 756 22.80 9.24 -10.94
N ILE A 757 22.15 8.89 -12.05
CA ILE A 757 21.87 9.82 -13.16
C ILE A 757 20.47 9.59 -13.73
N ASP A 758 19.74 10.68 -13.95
CA ASP A 758 18.51 10.66 -14.73
C ASP A 758 18.82 10.86 -16.21
N VAL A 759 18.25 10.01 -17.07
CA VAL A 759 18.28 10.18 -18.53
C VAL A 759 16.89 10.57 -19.03
N LYS A 760 16.84 11.56 -19.92
CA LYS A 760 15.62 11.98 -20.63
C LYS A 760 15.81 11.91 -22.16
N LEU A 761 14.70 11.87 -22.88
CA LEU A 761 14.69 12.03 -24.34
C LEU A 761 15.03 13.47 -24.77
N PRO A 762 15.58 13.69 -25.98
CA PRO A 762 15.76 15.02 -26.55
C PRO A 762 14.42 15.71 -26.80
N THR A 763 14.37 17.01 -26.54
CA THR A 763 13.26 17.89 -26.87
C THR A 763 13.51 18.57 -28.21
N PHE A 764 12.50 18.61 -29.08
CA PHE A 764 12.56 19.22 -30.40
C PHE A 764 11.51 20.34 -30.53
N GLU A 765 11.71 21.20 -31.53
CA GLU A 765 10.70 22.14 -32.02
C GLU A 765 10.39 21.81 -33.49
N GLU A 766 9.10 21.68 -33.82
CA GLU A 766 8.59 21.46 -35.19
C GLU A 766 7.86 22.70 -35.69
N LYS A 767 8.10 23.06 -36.95
CA LYS A 767 7.33 24.09 -37.65
C LYS A 767 6.74 23.51 -38.93
N LEU A 768 5.41 23.60 -39.02
CA LEU A 768 4.57 23.15 -40.13
C LEU A 768 3.82 24.34 -40.73
N VAL A 769 3.80 24.44 -42.05
CA VAL A 769 2.93 25.38 -42.79
C VAL A 769 2.16 24.58 -43.84
N LYS A 770 0.84 24.43 -43.67
CA LYS A 770 -0.03 23.68 -44.61
C LYS A 770 0.17 24.18 -46.04
N ASN A 771 0.04 23.28 -47.01
CA ASN A 771 0.04 23.61 -48.43
C ASN A 771 -1.39 23.77 -48.95
N ASP A 772 -1.91 25.00 -48.97
CA ASP A 772 -3.32 25.31 -49.32
C ASP A 772 -3.82 24.58 -50.58
N THR A 773 -2.95 24.35 -51.57
CA THR A 773 -3.20 23.54 -52.78
C THR A 773 -3.89 22.19 -52.52
N TYR A 774 -3.57 21.53 -51.40
CA TYR A 774 -4.08 20.21 -51.02
C TYR A 774 -5.01 20.23 -49.79
N TRP A 775 -5.05 21.33 -49.04
CA TRP A 775 -5.89 21.44 -47.83
C TRP A 775 -7.13 22.34 -48.04
N THR A 776 -7.40 22.82 -49.25
CA THR A 776 -8.52 23.74 -49.55
C THR A 776 -9.30 23.37 -50.82
N LEU A 777 -9.43 22.07 -51.12
CA LEU A 777 -10.19 21.61 -52.28
C LEU A 777 -11.70 21.90 -52.12
N ALA A 778 -12.39 22.17 -53.23
CA ALA A 778 -13.77 22.64 -53.21
C ALA A 778 -14.76 21.48 -53.00
N GLY A 779 -15.12 21.22 -51.74
CA GLY A 779 -16.16 20.23 -51.36
C GLY A 779 -15.82 19.35 -50.15
N THR A 780 -14.65 19.56 -49.55
CA THR A 780 -14.04 18.73 -48.50
C THR A 780 -13.83 19.52 -47.20
N SER A 781 -13.16 18.91 -46.22
CA SER A 781 -12.77 19.55 -44.96
C SER A 781 -11.47 20.36 -45.15
N ALA A 782 -11.42 21.61 -44.67
CA ALA A 782 -10.20 22.43 -44.68
C ALA A 782 -9.10 21.94 -43.70
N ASP A 783 -9.38 20.85 -42.97
CA ASP A 783 -8.48 20.18 -42.03
C ASP A 783 -8.10 18.76 -42.46
N ASP A 784 -8.41 18.37 -43.71
CA ASP A 784 -7.91 17.14 -44.34
C ASP A 784 -6.93 17.49 -45.48
N PHE A 785 -5.95 16.61 -45.73
CA PHE A 785 -5.05 16.65 -46.89
C PHE A 785 -5.69 15.84 -48.04
N ASP A 786 -6.23 16.55 -49.03
CA ASP A 786 -6.99 15.96 -50.13
C ASP A 786 -6.07 15.36 -51.21
N VAL A 787 -6.26 14.07 -51.47
CA VAL A 787 -5.46 13.27 -52.39
C VAL A 787 -6.34 12.78 -53.53
N ASN A 788 -5.99 13.21 -54.74
CA ASN A 788 -6.67 12.86 -55.98
C ASN A 788 -5.93 11.76 -56.73
N VAL A 789 -6.55 11.23 -57.79
CA VAL A 789 -5.78 10.55 -58.84
C VAL A 789 -5.03 11.58 -59.68
N THR A 790 -4.00 11.11 -60.37
CA THR A 790 -3.33 11.82 -61.48
C THR A 790 -4.30 12.59 -62.39
N VAL A 791 -3.87 13.77 -62.83
CA VAL A 791 -4.60 14.59 -63.81
C VAL A 791 -4.32 14.01 -65.21
N PRO A 792 -5.34 13.62 -65.99
CA PRO A 792 -5.10 13.10 -67.34
C PRO A 792 -4.54 14.19 -68.27
N THR A 793 -3.54 13.84 -69.07
CA THR A 793 -2.90 14.76 -70.04
C THR A 793 -3.67 14.86 -71.33
N ASP A 794 -4.32 13.77 -71.74
CA ASP A 794 -4.99 13.61 -73.03
C ASP A 794 -6.38 12.99 -72.87
N ASN A 795 -7.24 13.16 -73.88
CA ASN A 795 -8.62 12.64 -73.83
C ASN A 795 -8.71 11.10 -73.87
N ASP A 796 -7.67 10.44 -74.39
CA ASP A 796 -7.63 9.01 -74.75
C ASP A 796 -6.49 8.26 -74.01
N GLU A 797 -6.19 8.69 -72.78
CA GLU A 797 -5.06 8.17 -71.98
C GLU A 797 -5.33 6.77 -71.38
N ASP A 798 -4.26 5.96 -71.21
CA ASP A 798 -4.36 4.59 -70.68
C ASP A 798 -5.02 4.57 -69.28
N PRO A 799 -6.06 3.75 -69.07
CA PRO A 799 -6.79 3.70 -67.80
C PRO A 799 -5.96 3.23 -66.59
N GLU A 800 -4.82 2.58 -66.79
CA GLU A 800 -3.91 2.21 -65.70
C GLU A 800 -3.11 3.41 -65.16
N ASN A 801 -3.04 4.54 -65.88
CA ASN A 801 -2.37 5.76 -65.40
C ASN A 801 -3.17 6.49 -64.31
N CYS A 802 -4.49 6.29 -64.26
CA CYS A 802 -5.38 6.87 -63.26
C CYS A 802 -5.15 6.22 -61.88
N GLN A 803 -4.20 6.75 -61.11
CA GLN A 803 -3.72 6.21 -59.84
C GLN A 803 -3.66 7.27 -58.74
N PHE A 804 -3.94 6.88 -57.50
CA PHE A 804 -3.61 7.67 -56.30
C PHE A 804 -2.16 7.39 -55.93
N ASN A 805 -1.30 8.39 -56.06
CA ASN A 805 0.13 8.27 -55.80
C ASN A 805 0.68 9.66 -55.43
N GLN A 806 0.63 9.99 -54.14
CA GLN A 806 0.88 11.34 -53.63
C GLN A 806 1.98 11.33 -52.57
N ASP A 807 2.92 12.25 -52.68
CA ASP A 807 3.92 12.47 -51.65
C ASP A 807 3.29 13.18 -50.43
N LEU A 808 3.49 12.63 -49.24
CA LEU A 808 3.02 13.19 -47.97
C LEU A 808 3.77 14.47 -47.59
N GLU A 809 5.03 14.64 -48.01
CA GLU A 809 5.77 15.90 -47.78
C GLU A 809 5.07 17.10 -48.43
N ALA A 810 4.35 16.88 -49.54
CA ALA A 810 3.59 17.92 -50.23
C ALA A 810 2.43 18.50 -49.40
N ALA A 811 2.06 17.88 -48.27
CA ALA A 811 1.11 18.43 -47.31
C ALA A 811 1.59 19.75 -46.69
N TYR A 812 2.89 20.01 -46.64
CA TYR A 812 3.46 21.21 -46.03
C TYR A 812 4.37 21.96 -47.01
N THR A 813 4.25 23.29 -47.04
CA THR A 813 5.16 24.17 -47.81
C THR A 813 6.44 24.49 -47.03
N GLU A 814 6.38 24.34 -45.70
CA GLU A 814 7.54 24.39 -44.81
C GLU A 814 7.33 23.32 -43.73
N HIS A 815 8.27 22.38 -43.66
CA HIS A 815 8.38 21.37 -42.61
C HIS A 815 9.82 21.42 -42.11
N THR A 816 10.03 21.86 -40.88
CA THR A 816 11.38 21.94 -40.28
C THR A 816 11.34 21.48 -38.83
N VAL A 817 12.33 20.67 -38.46
CA VAL A 817 12.50 20.14 -37.10
C VAL A 817 13.89 20.49 -36.60
N THR A 818 13.98 20.96 -35.36
CA THR A 818 15.24 21.33 -34.70
C THR A 818 15.29 20.74 -33.28
N GLY A 819 16.49 20.53 -32.73
CA GLY A 819 16.69 19.95 -31.39
C GLY A 819 16.83 18.43 -31.34
N LEU A 820 16.48 17.70 -32.40
CA LEU A 820 16.81 16.28 -32.55
C LEU A 820 18.31 16.05 -32.82
N PRO A 821 18.88 14.91 -32.38
CA PRO A 821 20.24 14.51 -32.73
C PRO A 821 20.33 14.05 -34.20
N LYS A 822 21.55 13.88 -34.73
CA LYS A 822 21.80 13.56 -36.17
C LYS A 822 21.55 12.10 -36.59
N CYS A 823 20.99 11.30 -35.69
CA CYS A 823 20.98 9.84 -35.70
C CYS A 823 19.55 9.36 -35.41
N VAL A 824 18.64 9.82 -36.25
CA VAL A 824 17.20 9.58 -36.14
C VAL A 824 16.71 9.04 -37.47
N GLU A 825 15.91 8.00 -37.41
CA GLU A 825 15.17 7.43 -38.53
C GLU A 825 13.77 8.02 -38.49
N ASP A 826 13.32 8.72 -39.54
CA ASP A 826 11.96 9.24 -39.62
C ASP A 826 11.13 8.57 -40.72
N TYR A 827 9.83 8.38 -40.46
CA TYR A 827 8.91 7.70 -41.36
C TYR A 827 7.45 8.04 -41.07
N TYR A 828 6.59 7.84 -42.07
CA TYR A 828 5.14 8.00 -41.95
C TYR A 828 4.43 6.66 -41.69
N GLU A 829 3.46 6.66 -40.78
CA GLU A 829 2.70 5.49 -40.33
C GLU A 829 1.18 5.72 -40.52
N ILE A 830 0.47 4.74 -41.10
CA ILE A 830 -1.01 4.75 -41.12
C ILE A 830 -1.51 4.18 -39.79
N ILE A 831 -2.10 5.01 -38.94
CA ILE A 831 -2.62 4.60 -37.62
C ILE A 831 -4.12 4.27 -37.62
N GLU A 832 -4.87 4.79 -38.59
CA GLU A 832 -6.31 4.53 -38.76
C GLU A 832 -6.69 4.67 -40.25
N THR A 833 -7.71 3.93 -40.70
CA THR A 833 -8.42 4.24 -41.96
C THR A 833 -9.91 4.43 -41.67
N ARG A 834 -10.59 5.24 -42.48
CA ARG A 834 -12.02 5.52 -42.36
C ARG A 834 -12.74 5.23 -43.66
N SER A 835 -13.97 4.74 -43.56
CA SER A 835 -14.90 4.59 -44.67
C SER A 835 -16.21 5.26 -44.30
N ASN A 836 -16.75 6.09 -45.21
CA ASN A 836 -17.97 6.86 -45.00
C ASN A 836 -17.92 7.70 -43.70
N GLY A 837 -16.75 8.33 -43.44
CA GLY A 837 -16.48 9.12 -42.24
C GLY A 837 -16.32 8.33 -40.93
N LYS A 838 -16.23 6.99 -40.95
CA LYS A 838 -16.11 6.16 -39.75
C LYS A 838 -14.87 5.26 -39.78
N ALA A 839 -14.16 5.19 -38.66
CA ALA A 839 -13.00 4.30 -38.49
C ALA A 839 -13.33 2.84 -38.84
N THR A 840 -12.43 2.18 -39.57
CA THR A 840 -12.51 0.76 -39.90
C THR A 840 -11.99 -0.10 -38.74
N THR A 841 -12.43 -1.35 -38.64
CA THR A 841 -12.03 -2.27 -37.54
C THR A 841 -10.54 -2.63 -37.53
N THR A 842 -9.88 -2.47 -38.68
CA THR A 842 -8.45 -2.61 -38.93
C THR A 842 -8.07 -1.63 -40.03
N VAL A 843 -6.81 -1.19 -40.09
CA VAL A 843 -6.29 -0.43 -41.24
C VAL A 843 -6.50 -1.23 -42.53
N LEU A 844 -7.04 -0.60 -43.58
CA LEU A 844 -7.29 -1.24 -44.86
C LEU A 844 -5.98 -1.53 -45.61
N SER A 845 -5.71 -2.80 -45.92
CA SER A 845 -4.49 -3.28 -46.58
C SER A 845 -4.20 -2.65 -47.96
N GLY A 846 -5.23 -2.16 -48.65
CA GLY A 846 -5.10 -1.45 -49.90
C GLY A 846 -4.69 0.02 -49.76
N VAL A 847 -4.65 0.60 -48.55
CA VAL A 847 -4.04 1.92 -48.30
C VAL A 847 -2.59 1.71 -47.89
N LYS A 848 -1.64 2.30 -48.63
CA LYS A 848 -0.22 1.95 -48.53
C LYS A 848 0.67 3.19 -48.53
N ILE A 849 1.64 3.24 -47.62
CA ILE A 849 2.76 4.19 -47.66
C ILE A 849 4.02 3.44 -48.12
N ASN A 850 4.81 4.07 -48.99
CA ASN A 850 6.13 3.60 -49.42
C ASN A 850 7.11 4.78 -49.40
N GLY A 851 8.02 4.81 -48.41
CA GLY A 851 8.77 6.02 -48.09
C GLY A 851 7.84 7.13 -47.61
N THR A 852 7.78 8.24 -48.35
CA THR A 852 6.86 9.36 -48.13
C THR A 852 5.57 9.25 -48.95
N VAL A 853 5.47 8.31 -49.89
CA VAL A 853 4.39 8.30 -50.89
C VAL A 853 3.21 7.45 -50.41
N ILE A 854 2.04 8.07 -50.27
CA ILE A 854 0.77 7.37 -50.00
C ILE A 854 0.03 7.03 -51.29
N SER A 855 -0.55 5.83 -51.32
CA SER A 855 -1.19 5.26 -52.51
C SER A 855 -2.38 4.35 -52.14
N LEU A 856 -3.26 4.13 -53.13
CA LEU A 856 -4.38 3.20 -53.04
C LEU A 856 -4.20 2.03 -54.01
N ASP A 857 -4.51 0.81 -53.56
CA ASP A 857 -4.51 -0.37 -54.40
C ASP A 857 -5.79 -0.44 -55.26
N LYS A 858 -5.64 -0.24 -56.56
CA LYS A 858 -6.73 -0.28 -57.55
C LYS A 858 -7.41 -1.65 -57.67
N ASN A 859 -6.88 -2.70 -57.03
CA ASN A 859 -7.48 -4.03 -57.00
C ASN A 859 -8.22 -4.35 -55.69
N ASP A 860 -8.01 -3.59 -54.61
CA ASP A 860 -8.64 -3.85 -53.30
C ASP A 860 -10.13 -3.42 -53.29
N ASP A 861 -11.03 -4.39 -53.14
CA ASP A 861 -12.48 -4.15 -53.17
C ASP A 861 -13.00 -3.42 -51.93
N ALA A 862 -12.31 -3.48 -50.78
CA ALA A 862 -12.65 -2.69 -49.60
C ALA A 862 -12.29 -1.21 -49.81
N VAL A 863 -11.12 -0.94 -50.43
CA VAL A 863 -10.74 0.41 -50.87
C VAL A 863 -11.73 0.97 -51.88
N LYS A 864 -12.06 0.23 -52.96
CA LYS A 864 -13.09 0.66 -53.93
C LYS A 864 -14.42 0.97 -53.27
N LYS A 865 -14.88 0.10 -52.36
CA LYS A 865 -16.16 0.28 -51.65
C LYS A 865 -16.14 1.49 -50.71
N ALA A 866 -15.03 1.75 -50.04
CA ALA A 866 -14.88 2.92 -49.17
C ALA A 866 -14.82 4.22 -49.99
N LEU A 867 -13.97 4.27 -51.01
CA LEU A 867 -13.77 5.43 -51.89
C LEU A 867 -15.05 5.87 -52.61
N ASN A 868 -15.96 4.93 -52.91
CA ASN A 868 -17.24 5.23 -53.55
C ASN A 868 -18.40 5.50 -52.57
N SER A 869 -18.17 5.38 -51.25
CA SER A 869 -19.19 5.70 -50.23
C SER A 869 -19.49 7.21 -50.16
N GLU A 870 -20.62 7.56 -49.54
CA GLU A 870 -21.11 8.95 -49.45
C GLU A 870 -20.13 9.87 -48.72
N GLY A 871 -19.46 9.35 -47.69
CA GLY A 871 -18.38 10.04 -46.96
C GLY A 871 -16.96 9.58 -47.32
N GLY A 872 -16.75 8.98 -48.49
CA GLY A 872 -15.43 8.64 -49.04
C GLY A 872 -14.56 7.67 -48.21
N LEU A 873 -13.25 7.74 -48.46
CA LEU A 873 -12.19 6.98 -47.81
C LEU A 873 -11.15 7.96 -47.25
N GLN A 874 -10.76 7.78 -45.98
CA GLN A 874 -9.68 8.55 -45.36
C GLN A 874 -8.63 7.63 -44.71
N ALA A 875 -7.43 8.15 -44.47
CA ALA A 875 -6.40 7.54 -43.64
C ALA A 875 -5.86 8.57 -42.65
N VAL A 876 -5.70 8.21 -41.37
CA VAL A 876 -4.98 9.05 -40.41
C VAL A 876 -3.51 8.64 -40.45
N VAL A 877 -2.66 9.58 -40.82
CA VAL A 877 -1.21 9.38 -40.97
C VAL A 877 -0.49 10.14 -39.86
N LYS A 878 0.54 9.52 -39.30
CA LYS A 878 1.38 10.00 -38.20
C LYS A 878 2.84 10.06 -38.67
N HIS A 879 3.55 11.15 -38.39
CA HIS A 879 4.99 11.23 -38.64
C HIS A 879 5.76 10.84 -37.37
N VAL A 880 6.73 9.94 -37.50
CA VAL A 880 7.42 9.28 -36.38
C VAL A 880 8.92 9.49 -36.52
N TYR A 881 9.55 9.99 -35.47
CA TYR A 881 11.01 10.15 -35.37
C TYR A 881 11.57 9.17 -34.36
N LYS A 882 12.32 8.18 -34.82
CA LYS A 882 12.80 7.04 -34.03
C LYS A 882 14.29 7.17 -33.73
N LEU A 883 14.63 7.17 -32.45
CA LEU A 883 16.00 7.25 -31.97
C LEU A 883 16.69 5.89 -32.03
N GLU A 884 18.02 5.86 -32.07
CA GLU A 884 18.81 4.62 -31.99
C GLU A 884 18.61 3.83 -30.67
N SER A 885 18.02 4.42 -29.63
CA SER A 885 17.56 3.71 -28.42
C SER A 885 16.36 2.79 -28.67
N GLY A 886 15.64 3.02 -29.77
CA GLY A 886 14.33 2.47 -30.07
C GLY A 886 13.16 3.27 -29.49
N ASP A 887 13.38 4.43 -28.86
CA ASP A 887 12.27 5.33 -28.49
C ASP A 887 11.73 6.05 -29.72
N GLU A 888 10.42 6.29 -29.75
CA GLU A 888 9.71 6.95 -30.86
C GLU A 888 9.12 8.28 -30.38
N LEU A 889 9.49 9.35 -31.07
CA LEU A 889 9.02 10.71 -30.86
C LEU A 889 7.95 11.02 -31.92
N SER A 890 6.70 11.11 -31.49
CA SER A 890 5.56 11.45 -32.34
C SER A 890 5.34 12.97 -32.29
N GLN A 891 5.33 13.65 -33.44
CA GLN A 891 5.22 15.11 -33.49
C GLN A 891 3.79 15.55 -33.84
N HIS A 892 3.28 15.10 -34.99
CA HIS A 892 1.94 15.42 -35.47
C HIS A 892 1.29 14.25 -36.22
N SER A 893 -0.02 14.38 -36.47
CA SER A 893 -0.80 13.47 -37.29
C SER A 893 -1.88 14.23 -38.06
N PHE A 894 -2.13 13.85 -39.32
CA PHE A 894 -3.14 14.47 -40.19
C PHE A 894 -4.03 13.43 -40.87
N VAL A 895 -5.19 13.90 -41.36
CA VAL A 895 -6.12 13.08 -42.14
C VAL A 895 -5.76 13.25 -43.62
N VAL A 896 -5.53 12.14 -44.31
CA VAL A 896 -5.47 12.06 -45.77
C VAL A 896 -6.86 11.68 -46.27
N ASN A 897 -7.47 12.49 -47.12
CA ASN A 897 -8.81 12.27 -47.66
C ASN A 897 -8.74 11.94 -49.16
N PHE A 898 -9.23 10.77 -49.58
CA PHE A 898 -9.09 10.29 -50.95
C PHE A 898 -10.32 10.67 -51.78
N ILE A 899 -10.11 11.54 -52.77
CA ILE A 899 -11.18 12.08 -53.61
C ILE A 899 -11.64 11.06 -54.64
N ARG A 900 -12.94 10.77 -54.68
CA ARG A 900 -13.54 9.84 -55.64
C ARG A 900 -13.31 10.34 -57.09
N PRO A 901 -12.66 9.56 -57.99
CA PRO A 901 -12.24 10.09 -59.29
C PRO A 901 -13.36 10.42 -60.27
N VAL A 902 -14.56 9.83 -60.08
CA VAL A 902 -15.73 9.98 -60.95
C VAL A 902 -16.98 10.25 -60.14
N ASN A 903 -17.84 11.11 -60.68
CA ASN A 903 -19.13 11.49 -60.13
C ASN A 903 -20.26 11.19 -61.12
N LEU A 904 -21.30 10.50 -60.65
CA LEU A 904 -22.53 10.20 -61.42
C LEU A 904 -23.58 11.27 -61.11
N ASN A 905 -23.76 12.22 -62.02
CA ASN A 905 -24.63 13.37 -61.82
C ASN A 905 -25.96 13.13 -62.52
N MET A 906 -26.93 12.54 -61.81
CA MET A 906 -28.30 12.47 -62.30
C MET A 906 -28.84 13.89 -62.57
N PRO A 907 -29.63 14.09 -63.64
CA PRO A 907 -30.24 15.39 -63.91
C PRO A 907 -31.25 15.75 -62.82
N GLY A 908 -31.66 17.03 -62.82
CA GLY A 908 -32.79 17.50 -62.01
C GLY A 908 -34.10 16.80 -62.35
N GLU A 909 -35.12 17.11 -61.54
CA GLU A 909 -36.43 16.44 -61.53
C GLU A 909 -37.11 16.33 -62.92
N ILE A 910 -37.19 15.10 -63.44
CA ILE A 910 -37.81 14.84 -64.75
C ILE A 910 -39.32 14.66 -64.56
N SER A 911 -40.15 15.42 -65.30
CA SER A 911 -41.61 15.30 -65.24
C SER A 911 -42.17 14.28 -66.24
N LEU A 912 -43.04 13.38 -65.78
CA LEU A 912 -43.80 12.40 -66.59
C LEU A 912 -45.31 12.48 -66.33
N GLN A 913 -46.12 11.93 -67.24
CA GLN A 913 -47.58 11.83 -67.13
C GLN A 913 -48.05 10.43 -66.69
N ASP A 914 -48.95 10.37 -65.71
CA ASP A 914 -49.61 9.15 -65.25
C ASP A 914 -50.74 8.71 -66.19
N ALA A 915 -51.06 7.41 -66.23
CA ALA A 915 -52.07 6.83 -67.13
C ALA A 915 -51.97 7.14 -68.64
N LYS A 916 -50.83 7.69 -69.10
CA LYS A 916 -50.53 7.89 -70.52
C LYS A 916 -50.57 6.55 -71.28
N THR A 917 -51.42 6.45 -72.30
CA THR A 917 -51.53 5.25 -73.15
C THR A 917 -50.20 4.92 -73.83
N GLY A 918 -49.70 3.71 -73.60
CA GLY A 918 -48.39 3.27 -74.09
C GLY A 918 -47.19 3.62 -73.19
N GLY A 919 -47.41 4.39 -72.12
CA GLY A 919 -46.40 4.85 -71.16
C GLY A 919 -45.85 6.25 -71.43
N ASP A 920 -45.04 6.74 -70.50
CA ASP A 920 -44.21 7.93 -70.66
C ASP A 920 -42.72 7.61 -70.44
N ILE A 921 -41.81 8.45 -70.95
CA ILE A 921 -40.36 8.16 -70.97
C ILE A 921 -39.55 9.33 -70.39
N ALA A 922 -38.79 9.06 -69.34
CA ALA A 922 -37.81 9.97 -68.77
C ALA A 922 -36.44 9.72 -69.41
N ASN A 923 -35.93 10.66 -70.20
CA ASN A 923 -34.57 10.64 -70.72
C ASN A 923 -33.64 11.37 -69.74
N PHE A 924 -32.58 10.71 -69.26
CA PHE A 924 -31.63 11.27 -68.30
C PHE A 924 -30.23 11.53 -68.89
N GLN A 925 -30.05 11.39 -70.21
CA GLN A 925 -28.82 11.73 -70.91
C GLN A 925 -28.54 13.24 -70.90
N HIS A 926 -27.36 13.65 -70.43
CA HIS A 926 -26.86 15.03 -70.55
C HIS A 926 -25.32 15.07 -70.51
N ASN A 927 -24.73 16.18 -70.97
CA ASN A 927 -23.27 16.29 -71.20
C ASN A 927 -22.41 16.26 -69.93
N LYS A 928 -22.99 16.32 -68.73
CA LYS A 928 -22.27 16.14 -67.45
C LYS A 928 -22.83 14.98 -66.62
N LEU A 929 -23.51 14.01 -67.24
CA LEU A 929 -24.05 12.81 -66.58
C LEU A 929 -22.95 12.04 -65.84
N LEU A 930 -21.75 12.02 -66.41
CA LEU A 930 -20.51 11.69 -65.74
C LEU A 930 -19.62 12.93 -65.72
N THR A 931 -19.00 13.21 -64.58
CA THR A 931 -17.85 14.12 -64.49
C THR A 931 -16.74 13.48 -63.69
N ASP A 932 -15.52 13.99 -63.86
CA ASP A 932 -14.41 13.63 -63.00
C ASP A 932 -14.44 14.38 -61.65
N TRP A 933 -13.35 14.26 -60.89
CA TRP A 933 -13.10 14.96 -59.63
C TRP A 933 -12.83 16.46 -59.78
N ARG A 934 -12.42 16.93 -60.97
CA ARG A 934 -12.26 18.35 -61.32
C ARG A 934 -13.60 19.00 -61.72
N GLY A 935 -14.62 18.19 -61.97
CA GLY A 935 -15.92 18.60 -62.50
C GLY A 935 -15.96 18.68 -64.03
N GLU A 936 -14.93 18.18 -64.72
CA GLU A 936 -14.91 18.11 -66.19
C GLU A 936 -15.78 16.98 -66.72
N ALA A 937 -16.33 17.18 -67.92
CA ALA A 937 -17.23 16.21 -68.54
C ALA A 937 -16.48 14.93 -68.96
N ILE A 938 -17.07 13.77 -68.65
CA ILE A 938 -16.61 12.48 -69.17
C ILE A 938 -17.61 12.01 -70.23
N THR A 939 -17.18 11.87 -71.49
CA THR A 939 -18.06 11.59 -72.63
C THR A 939 -17.58 10.38 -73.43
N ALA A 940 -18.51 9.50 -73.83
CA ALA A 940 -18.17 8.31 -74.62
C ALA A 940 -17.73 8.69 -76.05
N PRO A 941 -16.77 7.97 -76.65
CA PRO A 941 -16.47 8.10 -78.07
C PRO A 941 -17.67 7.68 -78.92
N TYR A 942 -17.84 8.34 -80.07
CA TYR A 942 -18.91 8.05 -81.03
C TYR A 942 -18.42 8.23 -82.47
N GLN A 943 -19.21 7.79 -83.45
CA GLN A 943 -18.94 8.09 -84.85
C GLN A 943 -19.91 9.16 -85.36
N GLU A 944 -19.38 10.09 -86.15
CA GLU A 944 -20.14 11.15 -86.81
C GLU A 944 -19.91 11.06 -88.33
N SER A 945 -21.00 10.94 -89.09
CA SER A 945 -20.95 10.80 -90.55
C SER A 945 -20.65 12.15 -91.22
N VAL A 946 -19.38 12.39 -91.57
CA VAL A 946 -18.93 13.66 -92.15
C VAL A 946 -18.92 13.57 -93.67
N THR A 947 -19.55 14.56 -94.30
CA THR A 947 -19.75 14.62 -95.75
C THR A 947 -18.78 15.62 -96.38
N GLY A 948 -17.82 15.12 -97.17
CA GLY A 948 -16.80 15.90 -97.86
C GLY A 948 -16.95 15.84 -99.38
N SER A 949 -16.07 16.56 -100.09
CA SER A 949 -15.99 16.53 -101.55
C SER A 949 -14.61 16.07 -101.99
N VAL A 950 -14.55 15.04 -102.84
CA VAL A 950 -13.32 14.50 -103.43
C VAL A 950 -13.25 14.93 -104.90
N SER A 951 -12.10 15.45 -105.32
CA SER A 951 -11.87 15.96 -106.68
C SER A 951 -10.59 15.39 -107.29
N TYR A 952 -10.65 14.97 -108.56
CA TYR A 952 -9.54 14.37 -109.31
C TYR A 952 -9.75 14.57 -110.83
N TRP A 953 -8.70 14.31 -111.63
CA TRP A 953 -8.87 14.24 -113.10
C TRP A 953 -9.48 12.89 -113.46
N ASP A 954 -10.79 12.88 -113.64
CA ASP A 954 -11.52 11.71 -114.10
C ASP A 954 -11.29 11.52 -115.61
N PHE A 955 -10.91 10.31 -116.00
CA PHE A 955 -10.48 10.02 -117.37
C PHE A 955 -11.70 9.73 -118.26
N LYS A 956 -12.43 10.80 -118.61
CA LYS A 956 -13.60 10.76 -119.49
C LYS A 956 -13.19 10.78 -120.96
N TYR A 957 -12.72 9.63 -121.43
CA TYR A 957 -12.70 9.31 -122.86
C TYR A 957 -14.05 8.71 -123.30
N THR A 958 -14.49 8.97 -124.54
CA THR A 958 -15.64 8.30 -125.17
C THR A 958 -15.21 7.43 -126.36
N PRO A 959 -15.06 6.12 -126.10
CA PRO A 959 -15.23 4.93 -126.93
C PRO A 959 -15.94 4.90 -128.31
N LYS A 960 -15.93 3.71 -128.96
CA LYS A 960 -16.94 3.19 -129.94
C LYS A 960 -17.08 1.64 -129.89
N TYR A 961 -18.28 1.08 -129.66
CA TYR A 961 -18.50 -0.35 -129.30
C TYR A 961 -18.60 -1.44 -130.42
N GLU A 962 -18.16 -2.67 -130.10
CA GLU A 962 -18.27 -4.00 -130.79
C GLU A 962 -18.43 -5.17 -129.75
N TYR A 963 -19.02 -6.33 -130.09
CA TYR A 963 -19.52 -7.32 -129.11
C TYR A 963 -18.43 -8.15 -128.37
N VAL A 964 -18.54 -8.29 -127.03
CA VAL A 964 -17.74 -9.20 -126.16
C VAL A 964 -18.63 -9.84 -125.08
N ASP A 965 -18.26 -11.02 -124.56
CA ASP A 965 -19.00 -11.78 -123.54
C ASP A 965 -18.60 -11.43 -122.07
N GLY A 966 -18.54 -12.40 -121.16
CA GLY A 966 -18.66 -12.25 -119.68
C GLY A 966 -17.45 -11.81 -118.82
N HIS A 967 -17.57 -11.98 -117.50
CA HIS A 967 -16.57 -11.61 -116.46
C HIS A 967 -16.54 -12.55 -115.23
N TYR A 968 -15.40 -12.62 -114.51
CA TYR A 968 -15.13 -13.53 -113.36
C TYR A 968 -15.11 -12.78 -111.97
N VAL A 969 -15.57 -13.42 -110.88
CA VAL A 969 -15.77 -12.89 -109.49
C VAL A 969 -15.02 -13.71 -108.42
N GLN A 970 -14.37 -13.10 -107.42
CA GLN A 970 -13.32 -13.78 -106.61
C GLN A 970 -13.80 -14.92 -105.68
N THR A 971 -13.02 -16.01 -105.63
CA THR A 971 -13.26 -17.24 -104.84
C THR A 971 -12.05 -17.79 -104.07
N GLN A 972 -10.81 -17.29 -104.30
CA GLN A 972 -9.61 -17.70 -103.55
C GLN A 972 -8.60 -16.55 -103.40
N GLU A 973 -7.78 -16.56 -102.34
CA GLU A 973 -6.69 -15.60 -102.07
C GLU A 973 -5.28 -16.18 -102.30
N ALA A 974 -4.26 -15.32 -102.23
CA ALA A 974 -2.87 -15.57 -102.64
C ALA A 974 -1.89 -15.89 -101.48
N LYS A 975 -0.72 -16.50 -101.77
CA LYS A 975 0.34 -16.89 -100.79
C LYS A 975 1.76 -16.86 -101.35
N LEU A 976 2.77 -16.75 -100.48
CA LEU A 976 4.22 -16.69 -100.78
C LEU A 976 5.00 -17.84 -100.08
N ASN A 977 6.12 -18.30 -100.66
CA ASN A 977 7.00 -19.34 -100.09
C ASN A 977 8.49 -19.08 -100.46
N VAL A 978 9.45 -19.44 -99.59
CA VAL A 978 10.90 -19.16 -99.78
C VAL A 978 11.74 -20.45 -99.76
N ILE A 979 12.71 -20.55 -100.68
CA ILE A 979 13.49 -21.77 -100.96
C ILE A 979 14.98 -21.52 -100.70
N THR A 980 15.63 -22.42 -99.96
CA THR A 980 17.07 -22.37 -99.61
C THR A 980 17.84 -23.58 -100.16
N LYS A 981 19.16 -23.46 -100.31
CA LYS A 981 20.08 -24.53 -100.77
C LYS A 981 21.39 -24.51 -99.99
N LYS A 982 22.03 -25.68 -99.86
CA LYS A 982 23.35 -25.83 -99.25
C LYS A 982 24.48 -25.75 -100.29
N VAL A 983 25.62 -25.22 -99.86
CA VAL A 983 26.88 -25.12 -100.60
C VAL A 983 27.98 -25.76 -99.75
N SER A 984 28.88 -26.52 -100.40
CA SER A 984 30.01 -27.23 -99.77
C SER A 984 31.20 -27.19 -100.72
N PHE A 985 32.36 -26.68 -100.27
CA PHE A 985 33.60 -26.63 -101.04
C PHE A 985 34.85 -26.48 -100.15
N THR A 986 36.00 -26.95 -100.63
CA THR A 986 37.28 -26.77 -99.93
C THR A 986 37.92 -25.43 -100.29
N ALA A 987 38.33 -24.65 -99.29
CA ALA A 987 38.95 -23.35 -99.46
C ALA A 987 40.36 -23.49 -100.11
N VAL A 988 40.49 -23.08 -101.37
CA VAL A 988 41.76 -23.12 -102.15
C VAL A 988 42.68 -21.91 -101.93
N LYS A 989 42.35 -21.10 -100.93
CA LYS A 989 43.09 -19.95 -100.35
C LYS A 989 42.38 -19.58 -99.05
N PRO A 990 42.97 -18.76 -98.15
CA PRO A 990 42.23 -18.28 -96.97
C PRO A 990 41.01 -17.45 -97.37
N VAL A 991 39.84 -17.74 -96.77
CA VAL A 991 38.57 -17.02 -96.99
C VAL A 991 37.96 -16.66 -95.64
N THR A 992 37.53 -15.41 -95.49
CA THR A 992 36.82 -14.93 -94.29
C THR A 992 35.32 -15.06 -94.52
N MET A 993 34.68 -16.01 -93.84
CA MET A 993 33.22 -16.09 -93.80
C MET A 993 32.68 -15.21 -92.67
N TYR A 994 31.54 -14.56 -92.91
CA TYR A 994 30.81 -13.77 -91.92
C TYR A 994 29.48 -14.44 -91.62
N THR A 995 29.33 -14.91 -90.38
CA THR A 995 28.03 -15.36 -89.86
C THR A 995 27.35 -14.15 -89.20
N ALA A 996 26.29 -13.66 -89.84
CA ALA A 996 25.37 -12.69 -89.27
C ALA A 996 24.29 -13.44 -88.47
N THR A 997 23.93 -12.91 -87.30
CA THR A 997 22.80 -13.39 -86.50
C THR A 997 22.01 -12.21 -85.98
N ALA A 998 20.71 -12.19 -86.27
CA ALA A 998 19.79 -11.15 -85.84
C ALA A 998 18.55 -11.79 -85.21
N THR A 999 18.09 -11.23 -84.09
CA THR A 999 16.87 -11.67 -83.41
C THR A 999 15.77 -10.64 -83.63
N TYR A 1000 14.61 -11.09 -84.06
CA TYR A 1000 13.42 -10.26 -84.24
C TYR A 1000 12.31 -10.77 -83.33
N SER A 1001 11.62 -9.83 -82.68
CA SER A 1001 10.41 -10.08 -81.91
C SER A 1001 9.20 -9.61 -82.69
N TYR A 1002 8.21 -10.48 -82.82
CA TYR A 1002 6.88 -10.11 -83.30
C TYR A 1002 6.04 -9.76 -82.09
N LEU A 1003 5.64 -8.49 -81.98
CA LEU A 1003 4.83 -8.00 -80.88
C LEU A 1003 3.44 -7.63 -81.38
N LYS A 1004 2.41 -8.05 -80.64
CA LYS A 1004 1.04 -7.58 -80.86
C LYS A 1004 0.61 -6.67 -79.72
N TYR A 1005 -0.09 -5.60 -80.07
CA TYR A 1005 -0.65 -4.72 -79.06
C TYR A 1005 -1.85 -5.42 -78.43
N LYS A 1006 -1.69 -5.88 -77.19
CA LYS A 1006 -2.62 -6.79 -76.51
C LYS A 1006 -2.87 -6.36 -75.08
N LYS A 1007 -4.09 -6.64 -74.65
CA LYS A 1007 -4.55 -6.44 -73.28
C LYS A 1007 -3.95 -7.49 -72.35
N VAL A 1008 -3.06 -7.05 -71.44
CA VAL A 1008 -2.42 -7.88 -70.41
C VAL A 1008 -2.86 -7.53 -68.99
N GLY A 1009 -3.41 -6.33 -68.78
CA GLY A 1009 -4.03 -5.90 -67.51
C GLY A 1009 -5.55 -5.82 -67.60
N PHE A 1010 -6.22 -5.41 -66.50
CA PHE A 1010 -7.66 -5.20 -66.55
C PHE A 1010 -8.05 -4.03 -67.45
N MET A 1011 -7.12 -3.11 -67.76
CA MET A 1011 -7.18 -2.21 -68.92
C MET A 1011 -5.90 -2.08 -69.74
N LYS A 1012 -4.71 -2.30 -69.16
CA LYS A 1012 -3.44 -2.09 -69.86
C LYS A 1012 -3.33 -2.82 -71.21
N TYR A 1013 -3.02 -2.07 -72.27
CA TYR A 1013 -2.56 -2.61 -73.55
C TYR A 1013 -1.05 -2.37 -73.70
N GLU A 1014 -0.30 -3.46 -73.88
CA GLU A 1014 1.15 -3.41 -74.10
C GLU A 1014 1.51 -4.07 -75.42
N TRP A 1015 2.68 -3.74 -75.97
CA TRP A 1015 3.25 -4.48 -77.09
C TRP A 1015 3.83 -5.80 -76.56
N VAL A 1016 2.95 -6.79 -76.42
CA VAL A 1016 3.31 -8.12 -75.93
C VAL A 1016 4.03 -8.88 -77.03
N GLU A 1017 5.20 -9.42 -76.72
CA GLU A 1017 5.93 -10.31 -77.62
C GLU A 1017 5.18 -11.64 -77.77
N GLU A 1018 4.74 -11.94 -78.98
CA GLU A 1018 3.96 -13.14 -79.34
C GLU A 1018 4.86 -14.32 -79.74
N ASP A 1019 5.94 -14.02 -80.45
CA ASP A 1019 6.94 -14.97 -80.94
C ASP A 1019 8.28 -14.22 -81.15
N ARG A 1020 9.40 -14.90 -80.90
CA ARG A 1020 10.75 -14.36 -81.04
C ARG A 1020 11.59 -15.33 -81.84
N ALA A 1021 12.10 -14.88 -82.98
CA ALA A 1021 12.86 -15.70 -83.89
C ALA A 1021 14.27 -15.11 -84.11
N THR A 1022 15.28 -15.91 -83.80
CA THR A 1022 16.67 -15.64 -84.18
C THR A 1022 16.93 -16.27 -85.54
N PHE A 1023 17.35 -15.44 -86.49
CA PHE A 1023 17.74 -15.86 -87.83
C PHE A 1023 19.24 -15.70 -87.99
N THR A 1024 19.88 -16.73 -88.56
CA THR A 1024 21.32 -16.78 -88.80
C THR A 1024 21.56 -17.08 -90.27
N ALA A 1025 22.50 -16.35 -90.88
CA ALA A 1025 22.99 -16.63 -92.21
C ALA A 1025 24.51 -16.45 -92.25
N GLU A 1026 25.19 -17.26 -93.04
CA GLU A 1026 26.63 -17.12 -93.29
C GLU A 1026 26.87 -16.85 -94.77
N ALA A 1027 27.72 -15.86 -95.07
CA ALA A 1027 28.12 -15.50 -96.42
C ALA A 1027 29.55 -14.92 -96.43
N GLU A 1028 30.11 -14.73 -97.62
CA GLU A 1028 31.43 -14.10 -97.80
C GLU A 1028 31.41 -12.58 -97.53
N THR A 1029 30.22 -11.97 -97.41
CA THR A 1029 30.03 -10.58 -96.97
C THR A 1029 28.92 -10.47 -95.91
N GLN A 1030 29.02 -9.50 -95.00
CA GLN A 1030 27.98 -9.23 -94.01
C GLN A 1030 26.64 -8.86 -94.67
N ALA A 1031 26.67 -7.94 -95.64
CA ALA A 1031 25.47 -7.40 -96.29
C ALA A 1031 24.65 -8.44 -97.08
N ASP A 1032 25.27 -9.53 -97.53
CA ASP A 1032 24.54 -10.62 -98.20
C ASP A 1032 23.99 -11.65 -97.20
N ALA A 1033 24.62 -11.81 -96.04
CA ALA A 1033 24.04 -12.55 -94.91
C ALA A 1033 22.81 -11.81 -94.34
N ASP A 1034 22.85 -10.47 -94.24
CA ASP A 1034 21.72 -9.65 -93.78
C ASP A 1034 20.50 -9.79 -94.71
N LYS A 1035 20.69 -9.73 -96.04
CA LYS A 1035 19.61 -9.97 -97.02
C LYS A 1035 19.04 -11.39 -96.92
N ALA A 1036 19.89 -12.38 -96.65
CA ALA A 1036 19.45 -13.76 -96.45
C ALA A 1036 18.64 -13.93 -95.15
N ILE A 1037 18.89 -13.12 -94.12
CA ILE A 1037 18.05 -13.00 -92.93
C ILE A 1037 16.72 -12.32 -93.27
N GLU A 1038 16.73 -11.19 -93.99
CA GLU A 1038 15.50 -10.46 -94.33
C GLU A 1038 14.52 -11.31 -95.18
N ALA A 1039 15.05 -12.10 -96.13
CA ALA A 1039 14.26 -13.03 -96.92
C ALA A 1039 13.62 -14.14 -96.07
N GLN A 1040 14.31 -14.63 -95.03
CA GLN A 1040 13.76 -15.60 -94.08
C GLN A 1040 12.69 -14.96 -93.16
N LEU A 1041 12.89 -13.71 -92.76
CA LEU A 1041 11.91 -12.95 -91.96
C LEU A 1041 10.61 -12.73 -92.73
N ARG A 1042 10.69 -12.35 -94.02
CA ARG A 1042 9.51 -12.23 -94.89
C ARG A 1042 8.83 -13.60 -95.13
N ALA A 1043 9.60 -14.69 -95.19
CA ALA A 1043 9.06 -16.06 -95.31
C ALA A 1043 8.22 -16.51 -94.10
N LYS A 1044 8.52 -15.99 -92.90
CA LYS A 1044 7.84 -16.32 -91.63
C LYS A 1044 6.37 -15.87 -91.59
N GLY A 1045 5.93 -15.01 -92.52
CA GLY A 1045 4.53 -14.56 -92.63
C GLY A 1045 4.12 -13.55 -91.55
N TRP A 1046 5.08 -12.88 -90.92
CA TRP A 1046 4.83 -11.80 -89.96
C TRP A 1046 4.52 -10.49 -90.67
N GLU A 1047 3.35 -10.42 -91.31
CA GLU A 1047 2.87 -9.20 -91.95
C GLU A 1047 2.52 -8.13 -90.90
N ILE A 1048 2.82 -6.86 -91.24
CA ILE A 1048 2.72 -5.71 -90.34
C ILE A 1048 1.29 -5.16 -90.40
N HIS A 1049 0.42 -5.72 -89.56
CA HIS A 1049 -0.91 -5.18 -89.28
C HIS A 1049 -0.77 -3.94 -88.36
N PRO A 1050 -1.66 -2.93 -88.39
CA PRO A 1050 -1.57 -1.74 -87.51
C PRO A 1050 -1.52 -2.01 -85.99
N PHE A 1051 -1.80 -3.25 -85.54
CA PHE A 1051 -1.69 -3.69 -84.14
C PHE A 1051 -0.67 -4.84 -83.96
N ALA A 1052 0.22 -5.07 -84.93
CA ALA A 1052 1.24 -6.11 -84.93
C ALA A 1052 2.53 -5.64 -85.62
N LYS A 1053 3.63 -5.52 -84.88
CA LYS A 1053 4.92 -5.04 -85.40
C LYS A 1053 6.04 -6.05 -85.20
N VAL A 1054 7.08 -5.95 -86.02
CA VAL A 1054 8.30 -6.76 -85.91
C VAL A 1054 9.45 -5.81 -85.57
N ASP A 1055 9.96 -5.89 -84.34
CA ASP A 1055 11.12 -5.11 -83.91
C ASP A 1055 12.39 -5.98 -83.95
N GLN A 1056 13.56 -5.38 -84.22
CA GLN A 1056 14.84 -6.06 -84.05
C GLN A 1056 15.32 -5.93 -82.60
N ILE A 1057 15.61 -7.05 -81.95
CA ILE A 1057 16.18 -7.07 -80.61
C ILE A 1057 17.71 -7.07 -80.72
N GLY A 1058 18.31 -5.97 -80.24
CA GLY A 1058 19.74 -5.72 -80.37
C GLY A 1058 20.14 -5.27 -81.77
N LYS A 1059 21.45 -5.20 -82.01
CA LYS A 1059 22.01 -5.04 -83.37
C LYS A 1059 22.35 -6.44 -83.90
N THR A 1060 22.39 -6.62 -85.22
CA THR A 1060 22.90 -7.85 -85.83
C THR A 1060 24.31 -8.12 -85.30
N GLU A 1061 24.53 -9.30 -84.73
CA GLU A 1061 25.84 -9.74 -84.30
C GLU A 1061 26.54 -10.44 -85.47
N TYR A 1062 27.80 -10.07 -85.72
CA TYR A 1062 28.61 -10.69 -86.75
C TYR A 1062 29.82 -11.36 -86.11
N THR A 1063 29.93 -12.66 -86.28
CA THR A 1063 31.17 -13.38 -86.03
C THR A 1063 31.83 -13.68 -87.38
N ASN A 1064 33.14 -13.52 -87.47
CA ASN A 1064 33.89 -13.90 -88.66
C ASN A 1064 34.84 -15.06 -88.37
N ARG A 1065 34.96 -15.97 -89.33
CA ARG A 1065 35.93 -17.07 -89.27
C ARG A 1065 36.78 -17.06 -90.54
N VAL A 1066 38.10 -16.95 -90.36
CA VAL A 1066 39.07 -17.10 -91.44
C VAL A 1066 39.32 -18.59 -91.60
N ILE A 1067 38.74 -19.17 -92.64
CA ILE A 1067 38.94 -20.57 -93.00
C ILE A 1067 40.21 -20.65 -93.84
N LEU A 1068 41.17 -21.48 -93.42
CA LEU A 1068 42.50 -21.54 -94.01
C LEU A 1068 42.54 -22.44 -95.25
N GLU A 1069 43.56 -22.24 -96.07
CA GLU A 1069 43.78 -23.01 -97.30
C GLU A 1069 43.85 -24.52 -97.00
N GLY A 1070 43.05 -25.31 -97.73
CA GLY A 1070 42.89 -26.75 -97.55
C GLY A 1070 41.74 -27.19 -96.63
N GLN A 1071 41.02 -26.27 -95.96
CA GLN A 1071 39.89 -26.60 -95.08
C GLN A 1071 38.53 -26.59 -95.81
N LEU A 1072 37.59 -27.44 -95.37
CA LEU A 1072 36.25 -27.54 -95.95
C LEU A 1072 35.31 -26.44 -95.40
N VAL A 1073 34.52 -25.82 -96.27
CA VAL A 1073 33.50 -24.81 -95.98
C VAL A 1073 32.12 -25.37 -96.35
N GLU A 1074 31.15 -25.31 -95.43
CA GLU A 1074 29.75 -25.65 -95.73
C GLU A 1074 28.80 -24.61 -95.12
N TYR A 1075 27.87 -24.08 -95.91
CA TYR A 1075 26.83 -23.15 -95.44
C TYR A 1075 25.54 -23.26 -96.29
N THR A 1076 24.49 -22.51 -95.90
CA THR A 1076 23.16 -22.53 -96.54
C THR A 1076 22.77 -21.12 -96.98
N TYR A 1077 22.25 -20.96 -98.19
CA TYR A 1077 21.86 -19.66 -98.76
C TYR A 1077 20.45 -19.69 -99.37
N VAL A 1078 19.84 -18.50 -99.55
CA VAL A 1078 18.51 -18.35 -100.17
C VAL A 1078 18.62 -18.44 -101.69
N ALA A 1079 17.82 -19.32 -102.30
CA ALA A 1079 17.94 -19.71 -103.70
C ALA A 1079 16.73 -19.32 -104.58
N GLY A 1080 15.60 -18.90 -104.00
CA GLY A 1080 14.41 -18.45 -104.73
C GLY A 1080 13.21 -18.18 -103.83
N ILE A 1081 12.18 -17.56 -104.40
CA ILE A 1081 10.88 -17.26 -103.76
C ILE A 1081 9.78 -17.57 -104.79
N GLU A 1082 8.71 -18.24 -104.36
CA GLU A 1082 7.55 -18.60 -105.19
C GLU A 1082 6.27 -17.94 -104.67
N TYR A 1083 5.37 -17.57 -105.58
CA TYR A 1083 4.10 -16.89 -105.28
C TYR A 1083 2.92 -17.57 -105.99
N THR A 1084 1.82 -17.74 -105.28
CA THR A 1084 0.58 -18.38 -105.77
C THR A 1084 -0.57 -17.35 -105.72
N PRO A 1085 -1.13 -16.89 -106.85
CA PRO A 1085 -2.20 -15.88 -106.88
C PRO A 1085 -3.61 -16.36 -106.50
N ALA A 1086 -4.53 -15.39 -106.42
CA ALA A 1086 -5.98 -15.52 -106.23
C ALA A 1086 -6.73 -16.21 -107.40
N LYS A 1087 -8.01 -16.57 -107.20
CA LYS A 1087 -8.91 -17.16 -108.23
C LYS A 1087 -10.33 -16.58 -108.19
N TYR A 1088 -11.08 -16.73 -109.29
CA TYR A 1088 -12.38 -16.10 -109.58
C TYR A 1088 -13.34 -17.05 -110.38
N GLU A 1089 -14.67 -16.79 -110.45
CA GLU A 1089 -15.77 -17.60 -111.07
C GLU A 1089 -16.75 -16.76 -111.95
N TRP A 1090 -17.28 -17.27 -113.09
CA TRP A 1090 -17.82 -16.47 -114.24
C TRP A 1090 -19.33 -16.16 -114.28
N ILE A 1091 -19.66 -15.05 -114.97
CA ILE A 1091 -20.98 -14.51 -115.36
C ILE A 1091 -20.91 -14.09 -116.84
N ASP A 1092 -21.93 -14.33 -117.67
CA ASP A 1092 -21.94 -13.97 -119.11
C ASP A 1092 -22.14 -12.44 -119.39
N GLY A 1093 -21.91 -11.95 -120.63
CA GLY A 1093 -21.73 -10.49 -120.89
C GLY A 1093 -22.10 -9.92 -122.27
N THR A 1094 -21.64 -8.69 -122.56
CA THR A 1094 -22.08 -7.83 -123.68
C THR A 1094 -21.07 -6.72 -124.09
N TRP A 1095 -20.96 -6.38 -125.39
CA TRP A 1095 -20.33 -5.19 -126.06
C TRP A 1095 -19.20 -4.38 -125.33
N GLU A 1096 -17.96 -4.47 -125.85
CA GLU A 1096 -16.72 -3.68 -125.53
C GLU A 1096 -16.25 -2.83 -126.74
N GLU A 1097 -14.98 -2.39 -126.86
CA GLU A 1097 -14.67 -1.10 -127.52
C GLU A 1097 -13.39 -0.91 -128.37
N VAL A 1098 -13.50 -0.05 -129.40
CA VAL A 1098 -12.47 0.26 -130.43
C VAL A 1098 -11.47 1.35 -129.99
N LYS A 1099 -10.20 1.17 -130.36
CA LYS A 1099 -9.02 1.79 -129.73
C LYS A 1099 -8.62 3.20 -130.20
N HIS A 1100 -8.02 3.97 -129.29
CA HIS A 1100 -7.48 5.34 -129.42
C HIS A 1100 -6.16 5.45 -128.62
N GLU A 1101 -5.33 6.47 -128.87
CA GLU A 1101 -4.08 6.74 -128.12
C GLU A 1101 -4.18 8.09 -127.36
N HIS A 1102 -3.84 8.08 -126.07
CA HIS A 1102 -4.09 9.19 -125.15
C HIS A 1102 -2.83 9.95 -124.76
N SER A 1103 -3.02 11.19 -124.29
CA SER A 1103 -1.98 11.97 -123.62
C SER A 1103 -1.77 11.52 -122.17
N ASP A 1104 -0.61 11.85 -121.60
CA ASP A 1104 -0.29 11.63 -120.18
C ASP A 1104 -1.25 12.38 -119.22
N TYR A 1105 -1.27 11.93 -117.96
CA TYR A 1105 -2.11 12.49 -116.89
C TYR A 1105 -1.69 13.94 -116.51
N PRO A 1106 -2.64 14.87 -116.28
CA PRO A 1106 -2.31 16.26 -115.92
C PRO A 1106 -1.62 16.36 -114.56
N ASN A 1107 -0.43 16.99 -114.50
CA ASN A 1107 0.39 17.07 -113.29
C ASN A 1107 0.07 18.28 -112.36
N PHE A 1108 -1.12 18.87 -112.52
CA PHE A 1108 -1.66 19.96 -111.71
C PHE A 1108 -3.09 19.58 -111.27
N ASN A 1109 -3.69 20.27 -110.30
CA ASN A 1109 -5.10 20.06 -109.95
C ASN A 1109 -5.99 21.00 -110.77
N GLY A 1110 -7.17 20.52 -111.20
CA GLY A 1110 -8.17 21.36 -111.85
C GLY A 1110 -8.78 22.38 -110.88
N SER A 1111 -9.26 23.49 -111.43
CA SER A 1111 -9.76 24.64 -110.67
C SER A 1111 -11.29 24.67 -110.51
N VAL A 1112 -12.01 24.02 -111.43
CA VAL A 1112 -13.49 23.91 -111.42
C VAL A 1112 -13.94 22.54 -111.92
N ASP A 1113 -15.07 22.07 -111.39
CA ASP A 1113 -15.74 20.85 -111.88
C ASP A 1113 -16.10 21.00 -113.38
N GLY A 1114 -15.75 20.01 -114.18
CA GLY A 1114 -15.88 20.03 -115.65
C GLY A 1114 -14.72 20.66 -116.43
N GLU A 1115 -13.63 21.13 -115.78
CA GLU A 1115 -12.41 21.57 -116.48
C GLU A 1115 -11.78 20.40 -117.26
N THR A 1116 -11.21 20.63 -118.46
CA THR A 1116 -10.68 19.55 -119.32
C THR A 1116 -9.21 19.73 -119.68
N ALA A 1117 -8.41 18.66 -119.65
CA ALA A 1117 -6.96 18.70 -119.89
C ALA A 1117 -6.44 17.61 -120.83
N GLY A 1118 -5.21 17.78 -121.31
CA GLY A 1118 -4.54 16.88 -122.25
C GLY A 1118 -5.20 16.90 -123.64
N CYS A 1119 -5.28 15.73 -124.30
CA CYS A 1119 -5.99 15.53 -125.56
C CYS A 1119 -7.53 15.57 -125.46
N GLY A 1120 -8.08 16.16 -124.39
CA GLY A 1120 -9.52 16.20 -124.12
C GLY A 1120 -10.10 14.96 -123.45
N CYS A 1121 -9.24 14.03 -122.96
CA CYS A 1121 -9.66 12.78 -122.32
C CYS A 1121 -9.64 12.82 -120.78
N TYR A 1122 -9.18 13.91 -120.15
CA TYR A 1122 -9.24 14.12 -118.71
C TYR A 1122 -10.19 15.28 -118.38
N VAL A 1123 -11.08 15.06 -117.41
CA VAL A 1123 -12.08 16.03 -116.95
C VAL A 1123 -12.03 16.09 -115.42
N TRP A 1124 -11.67 17.25 -114.86
CA TRP A 1124 -11.69 17.47 -113.42
C TRP A 1124 -13.11 17.26 -112.90
N THR A 1125 -13.28 16.27 -112.02
CA THR A 1125 -14.59 15.83 -111.55
C THR A 1125 -14.61 15.81 -110.04
N THR A 1126 -15.65 16.38 -109.46
CA THR A 1126 -15.88 16.47 -108.02
C THR A 1126 -17.15 15.70 -107.66
N TYR A 1127 -17.06 14.79 -106.70
CA TYR A 1127 -18.24 14.17 -106.09
C TYR A 1127 -18.22 14.26 -104.58
N THR A 1128 -19.39 14.07 -103.97
CA THR A 1128 -19.60 14.13 -102.53
C THR A 1128 -19.52 12.74 -101.93
N GLU A 1129 -18.71 12.56 -100.89
CA GLU A 1129 -18.54 11.29 -100.17
C GLU A 1129 -18.84 11.50 -98.69
N THR A 1130 -19.54 10.55 -98.07
CA THR A 1130 -19.81 10.56 -96.63
C THR A 1130 -18.98 9.46 -95.97
N THR A 1131 -18.15 9.83 -94.99
CA THR A 1131 -17.30 8.90 -94.23
C THR A 1131 -17.58 9.04 -92.74
N ASP A 1132 -17.66 7.91 -92.02
CA ASP A 1132 -17.87 7.92 -90.58
C ASP A 1132 -16.56 8.25 -89.86
N GLN A 1133 -16.42 9.51 -89.46
CA GLN A 1133 -15.29 9.98 -88.65
C GLN A 1133 -15.46 9.50 -87.22
N TRP A 1134 -14.39 9.03 -86.59
CA TRP A 1134 -14.38 8.67 -85.17
C TRP A 1134 -14.12 9.92 -84.32
N VAL A 1135 -15.08 10.27 -83.46
CA VAL A 1135 -14.97 11.38 -82.52
C VAL A 1135 -14.56 10.81 -81.17
N ALA A 1136 -13.35 11.19 -80.72
CA ALA A 1136 -12.80 10.76 -79.44
C ALA A 1136 -13.70 11.19 -78.25
N GLY A 1137 -13.87 10.29 -77.29
CA GLY A 1137 -14.52 10.59 -76.02
C GLY A 1137 -13.62 11.42 -75.11
N GLN A 1138 -14.19 12.27 -74.26
CA GLN A 1138 -13.42 13.07 -73.31
C GLN A 1138 -13.17 12.27 -72.03
N TYR A 1139 -11.90 11.94 -71.75
CA TYR A 1139 -11.41 11.22 -70.56
C TYR A 1139 -12.06 9.85 -70.29
N TRP A 1140 -12.77 9.29 -71.28
CA TRP A 1140 -13.58 8.08 -71.13
C TRP A 1140 -12.75 6.87 -70.71
N TYR A 1141 -11.60 6.67 -71.37
CA TYR A 1141 -10.76 5.52 -71.07
C TYR A 1141 -10.01 5.71 -69.75
N PHE A 1142 -9.32 6.84 -69.55
CA PHE A 1142 -8.53 7.12 -68.34
C PHE A 1142 -9.23 6.72 -67.01
N TYR A 1143 -10.52 7.07 -66.86
CA TYR A 1143 -11.27 6.76 -65.64
C TYR A 1143 -11.86 5.34 -65.58
N GLY A 1144 -11.90 4.59 -66.69
CA GLY A 1144 -12.07 3.14 -66.69
C GLY A 1144 -12.99 2.56 -67.77
N PRO A 1145 -13.36 1.27 -67.67
CA PRO A 1145 -14.18 0.60 -68.65
C PRO A 1145 -15.64 0.83 -68.22
N PHE A 1146 -16.16 2.00 -68.56
CA PHE A 1146 -17.47 2.44 -68.11
C PHE A 1146 -18.56 1.43 -68.46
N GLY A 1147 -19.24 0.92 -67.43
CA GLY A 1147 -20.49 0.19 -67.61
C GLY A 1147 -21.62 1.15 -68.00
N GLU A 1148 -22.70 0.61 -68.55
CA GLU A 1148 -23.95 1.37 -68.71
C GLU A 1148 -24.38 1.95 -67.36
N VAL A 1149 -24.92 3.18 -67.37
CA VAL A 1149 -25.56 3.77 -66.18
C VAL A 1149 -26.84 2.98 -65.89
N LYS A 1150 -26.90 2.24 -64.79
CA LYS A 1150 -28.01 1.36 -64.44
C LYS A 1150 -28.86 1.94 -63.33
N LEU A 1151 -30.17 1.82 -63.48
CA LEU A 1151 -31.16 2.26 -62.52
C LEU A 1151 -31.80 1.05 -61.86
N ASP A 1152 -31.71 0.96 -60.54
CA ASP A 1152 -32.34 -0.12 -59.78
C ASP A 1152 -33.83 0.16 -59.59
N VAL A 1153 -34.58 -0.05 -60.67
CA VAL A 1153 -36.04 0.07 -60.70
C VAL A 1153 -36.75 -0.88 -59.72
N THR A 1154 -36.07 -1.91 -59.21
CA THR A 1154 -36.62 -2.79 -58.16
C THR A 1154 -36.55 -2.16 -56.77
N LYS A 1155 -35.60 -1.25 -56.55
CA LYS A 1155 -35.48 -0.40 -55.36
C LYS A 1155 -36.11 0.99 -55.55
N ALA A 1156 -36.92 1.19 -56.60
CA ALA A 1156 -37.66 2.43 -56.79
C ALA A 1156 -38.64 2.67 -55.63
N THR A 1157 -38.47 3.80 -54.93
CA THR A 1157 -39.36 4.23 -53.84
C THR A 1157 -40.15 5.46 -54.26
N THR A 1158 -41.18 5.84 -53.49
CA THR A 1158 -41.98 7.03 -53.74
C THR A 1158 -42.18 7.87 -52.47
N ASN A 1159 -42.58 9.13 -52.63
CA ASN A 1159 -43.07 9.95 -51.52
C ASN A 1159 -44.57 9.70 -51.19
N LEU A 1160 -45.18 8.62 -51.71
CA LEU A 1160 -46.54 8.21 -51.34
C LEU A 1160 -46.55 7.57 -49.95
N ALA A 1161 -47.71 7.55 -49.29
CA ALA A 1161 -47.86 7.10 -47.90
C ALA A 1161 -47.45 5.63 -47.63
N ASN A 1162 -47.23 4.81 -48.66
CA ASN A 1162 -46.75 3.43 -48.56
C ASN A 1162 -45.28 3.25 -49.01
N GLY A 1163 -44.60 4.33 -49.44
CA GLY A 1163 -43.22 4.35 -49.95
C GLY A 1163 -42.99 3.62 -51.28
N LYS A 1164 -44.04 3.14 -51.97
CA LYS A 1164 -43.96 2.21 -53.10
C LYS A 1164 -44.59 2.78 -54.37
N LEU A 1165 -44.29 2.15 -55.51
CA LEU A 1165 -44.97 2.41 -56.78
C LEU A 1165 -46.49 2.07 -56.68
N PRO A 1166 -47.35 2.71 -57.50
CA PRO A 1166 -48.76 2.34 -57.62
C PRO A 1166 -48.94 0.88 -58.03
N ASN A 1167 -50.05 0.26 -57.63
CA ASN A 1167 -50.28 -1.16 -57.87
C ASN A 1167 -50.48 -1.46 -59.36
N GLY A 1168 -49.59 -2.25 -59.97
CA GLY A 1168 -49.61 -2.51 -61.41
C GLY A 1168 -48.93 -1.42 -62.26
N ALA A 1169 -48.26 -0.45 -61.64
CA ALA A 1169 -47.30 0.41 -62.33
C ALA A 1169 -45.99 -0.35 -62.63
N THR A 1170 -45.36 -0.07 -63.76
CA THR A 1170 -44.06 -0.64 -64.15
C THR A 1170 -43.04 0.43 -64.53
N LEU A 1171 -41.77 0.11 -64.30
CA LEU A 1171 -40.60 0.87 -64.75
C LEU A 1171 -39.71 -0.08 -65.56
N VAL A 1172 -39.29 0.36 -66.75
CA VAL A 1172 -38.36 -0.37 -67.61
C VAL A 1172 -37.28 0.59 -68.08
N GLN A 1173 -36.01 0.24 -67.94
CA GLN A 1173 -34.90 1.04 -68.45
C GLN A 1173 -34.55 0.60 -69.89
N GLU A 1174 -34.39 1.56 -70.79
CA GLU A 1174 -33.91 1.36 -72.16
C GLU A 1174 -32.81 2.42 -72.44
N GLY A 1175 -31.54 1.99 -72.45
CA GLY A 1175 -30.39 2.91 -72.51
C GLY A 1175 -30.42 3.94 -71.38
N ASN A 1176 -30.11 5.20 -71.69
CA ASN A 1176 -30.19 6.31 -70.73
C ASN A 1176 -31.62 6.90 -70.64
N THR A 1177 -32.64 6.04 -70.72
CA THR A 1177 -34.05 6.41 -70.51
C THR A 1177 -34.78 5.40 -69.61
N VAL A 1178 -35.81 5.85 -68.89
CA VAL A 1178 -36.75 4.98 -68.16
C VAL A 1178 -38.16 5.21 -68.64
N LYS A 1179 -38.81 4.13 -69.07
CA LYS A 1179 -40.22 4.08 -69.41
C LYS A 1179 -41.06 3.76 -68.17
N TYR A 1180 -42.03 4.61 -67.87
CA TYR A 1180 -43.03 4.45 -66.82
C TYR A 1180 -44.39 4.13 -67.42
N VAL A 1181 -45.10 3.14 -66.88
CA VAL A 1181 -46.44 2.75 -67.33
C VAL A 1181 -47.35 2.49 -66.13
N ASN A 1182 -48.48 3.18 -66.05
CA ASN A 1182 -49.51 2.95 -65.03
C ASN A 1182 -50.91 3.33 -65.57
N VAL A 1183 -51.45 2.48 -66.45
CA VAL A 1183 -52.78 2.73 -67.06
C VAL A 1183 -53.93 2.24 -66.16
N ASN A 1184 -53.66 1.29 -65.26
CA ASN A 1184 -54.68 0.56 -64.51
C ASN A 1184 -54.93 1.08 -63.09
N SER A 1185 -54.06 1.95 -62.55
CA SER A 1185 -54.18 2.47 -61.17
C SER A 1185 -53.70 3.92 -61.05
N PRO A 1186 -54.33 4.87 -61.79
CA PRO A 1186 -53.93 6.28 -61.77
C PRO A 1186 -53.94 6.92 -60.37
N VAL A 1187 -52.95 7.74 -60.09
CA VAL A 1187 -52.82 8.54 -58.86
C VAL A 1187 -53.29 9.97 -59.16
N GLY A 1188 -54.38 10.40 -58.52
CA GLY A 1188 -55.01 11.72 -58.76
C GLY A 1188 -54.24 12.95 -58.24
N SER A 1189 -52.95 12.85 -57.97
CA SER A 1189 -52.10 13.89 -57.38
C SER A 1189 -50.65 13.72 -57.81
N GLU A 1190 -49.91 14.83 -57.94
CA GLU A 1190 -48.47 14.76 -58.25
C GLU A 1190 -47.70 14.02 -57.14
N TYR A 1191 -46.75 13.16 -57.52
CA TYR A 1191 -45.88 12.44 -56.59
C TYR A 1191 -44.51 12.15 -57.23
N LYS A 1192 -43.51 11.80 -56.42
CA LYS A 1192 -42.14 11.55 -56.86
C LYS A 1192 -41.78 10.07 -56.77
N ILE A 1193 -41.01 9.61 -57.75
CA ILE A 1193 -40.33 8.31 -57.75
C ILE A 1193 -38.82 8.60 -57.60
N PHE A 1194 -38.19 7.91 -56.65
CA PHE A 1194 -36.74 7.96 -56.41
C PHE A 1194 -36.14 6.60 -56.81
N ILE A 1195 -35.21 6.60 -57.75
CA ILE A 1195 -34.60 5.38 -58.30
C ILE A 1195 -33.08 5.42 -58.08
N PRO A 1196 -32.50 4.50 -57.29
CA PRO A 1196 -31.05 4.43 -57.14
C PRO A 1196 -30.35 4.19 -58.48
N ALA A 1197 -29.29 4.95 -58.74
CA ALA A 1197 -28.52 4.89 -59.97
C ALA A 1197 -27.07 4.47 -59.69
N THR A 1198 -26.49 3.67 -60.57
CA THR A 1198 -25.11 3.17 -60.46
C THR A 1198 -24.40 3.21 -61.81
N VAL A 1199 -23.09 3.43 -61.78
CA VAL A 1199 -22.20 3.25 -62.93
C VAL A 1199 -20.89 2.61 -62.46
N ASN A 1200 -20.44 1.59 -63.18
CA ASN A 1200 -19.15 0.95 -62.90
C ASN A 1200 -18.03 1.64 -63.70
N TYR A 1201 -16.87 1.84 -63.08
CA TYR A 1201 -15.69 2.48 -63.67
C TYR A 1201 -14.42 1.91 -63.00
N GLY A 1202 -13.23 2.43 -63.36
CA GLY A 1202 -11.94 1.85 -62.99
C GLY A 1202 -11.64 1.80 -61.48
N TRP A 1203 -12.30 2.63 -60.67
CA TRP A 1203 -12.16 2.67 -59.21
C TRP A 1203 -13.40 2.17 -58.45
N GLY A 1204 -14.35 1.49 -59.11
CA GLY A 1204 -15.50 0.82 -58.46
C GLY A 1204 -16.85 1.20 -59.06
N THR A 1205 -17.84 1.44 -58.20
CA THR A 1205 -19.22 1.79 -58.59
C THR A 1205 -19.58 3.16 -58.05
N ALA A 1206 -19.66 4.18 -58.89
CA ALA A 1206 -20.18 5.49 -58.50
C ALA A 1206 -21.73 5.42 -58.43
N THR A 1207 -22.32 6.03 -57.40
CA THR A 1207 -23.75 5.93 -57.10
C THR A 1207 -24.42 7.30 -57.07
N SER A 1208 -25.70 7.35 -57.44
CA SER A 1208 -26.53 8.56 -57.49
C SER A 1208 -28.02 8.19 -57.34
N GLN A 1209 -28.93 9.15 -57.52
CA GLN A 1209 -30.38 8.89 -57.48
C GLN A 1209 -31.14 9.69 -58.54
N LEU A 1210 -31.83 9.01 -59.45
CA LEU A 1210 -32.75 9.66 -60.38
C LEU A 1210 -34.04 10.03 -59.63
N THR A 1211 -34.51 11.26 -59.82
CA THR A 1211 -35.79 11.74 -59.26
C THR A 1211 -36.74 12.08 -60.40
N ILE A 1212 -37.89 11.40 -60.43
CA ILE A 1212 -38.95 11.57 -61.43
C ILE A 1212 -40.19 12.12 -60.73
N LEU A 1213 -40.76 13.22 -61.24
CA LEU A 1213 -42.06 13.75 -60.83
C LEU A 1213 -43.14 13.21 -61.76
N VAL A 1214 -44.06 12.40 -61.23
CA VAL A 1214 -45.22 11.89 -61.97
C VAL A 1214 -46.40 12.83 -61.72
N LYS A 1215 -47.05 13.27 -62.80
CA LYS A 1215 -48.19 14.20 -62.80
C LYS A 1215 -49.45 13.51 -63.32
N PRO A 1216 -50.63 13.77 -62.73
CA PRO A 1216 -51.88 13.19 -63.24
C PRO A 1216 -52.28 13.80 -64.59
N VAL A 1217 -52.70 12.95 -65.52
CA VAL A 1217 -53.46 13.38 -66.71
C VAL A 1217 -54.81 13.97 -66.28
N LYS A 1218 -55.26 15.00 -67.00
CA LYS A 1218 -56.53 15.71 -66.81
C LYS A 1218 -57.59 15.28 -67.81
#